data_AF-A0A8C2AF45-F1
#
_entry.id   AF-A0A8C2AF45-F1
#
_cell.length_a   1.000
_cell.length_b   1.000
_cell.length_c   1.000
_cell.angle_alpha   90.00
_cell.angle_beta   90.00
_cell.angle_gamma   90.00
#
_symmetry.space_group_name_H-M   'P 1'
#
loop_
_entity.id
_entity.type
_entity.pdbx_description
1 polymer ?
#
loop_
_entity_poly.entity_id
_entity_poly.type
_entity_poly.pdbx_seq_one_letter_code
_entity_poly.pdbx_strand_id
1 'polypeptide(L)'
;MDEQALMGLNPNADACYRQRALAYFEQLKESLDGWEVCAQALAKGVYSDDHVKFFCFQVLEHQIKFRHGSLTAAQQQLIRDTLMKWLQAQLMNVHPEKPFIRNKAAQVLALTFVMEYLTLWPKFFFDILNLVGLNPNGVDIYLRTLMAIDAEVVDRDILHSPEETRRNTLIKDSMRGQCIPALVESWFQILQTYQHTHSELTCQCLEVVGAYVSWIDLNLIANDRFVNLLLSQMSMEELREEACDCLFEIVNKGMDPVDKTKLVESLCQVLQSAGFFNIEQEEDVDFLAKFSRLVNGMGQSLVLSWTKLSKMGDVKVSAEALRAVEAKVPLMLQLLIHEDDDISANIVGFCYDYLYVLKQLPALNEQQKTNVEAIMLAVMNKLKYDDEYNFENEGEDEAMFVEYRKQLKMLLDRLAQVSPELLLEAVHRVFNATMQNWQTVQFMEVEVAIRLLYMLGEALPASHGAHFSGDTTKTSTLQSMMRTLVSCGVSEYQHSSVTLEFFETAVRYDKFFLVEPQHIPSVLMAFLDHRGLRHSSPKVRSRVAYLFSRFIKTLHKHMNAFIEDILSRIQDLLELAPPENGFPALLSSDDQLFMFETAGVLIVNGESPAERKQALMRSLLTPLMEAFRMLLAKLPQEAGDERQAVLADCLNILKIYVYIIINKNDKNTTKLVKL
;
A
#
# COMPACT_ATOMS: atom_id res chain seq x y z
N MET A 1 14.40 -5.18 47.97
CA MET A 1 13.12 -4.78 47.34
C MET A 1 11.96 -5.42 48.11
N ASP A 2 10.72 -4.92 47.99
CA ASP A 2 9.55 -5.59 48.59
C ASP A 2 9.26 -6.89 47.82
N GLU A 3 9.74 -8.03 48.34
CA GLU A 3 9.58 -9.35 47.71
C GLU A 3 8.12 -9.75 47.52
N GLN A 4 7.21 -9.26 48.38
CA GLN A 4 5.79 -9.56 48.23
C GLN A 4 5.14 -8.78 47.08
N ALA A 5 5.62 -7.56 46.82
CA ALA A 5 5.19 -6.80 45.65
C ALA A 5 5.72 -7.44 44.35
N LEU A 6 6.96 -7.93 44.35
CA LEU A 6 7.58 -8.57 43.19
C LEU A 6 6.87 -9.87 42.74
N MET A 7 6.21 -10.59 43.65
CA MET A 7 5.38 -11.76 43.29
C MET A 7 4.25 -11.41 42.30
N GLY A 8 3.81 -10.16 42.26
CA GLY A 8 2.81 -9.68 41.31
C GLY A 8 3.28 -9.53 39.86
N LEU A 9 4.59 -9.66 39.61
CA LEU A 9 5.17 -9.62 38.26
C LEU A 9 5.08 -10.96 37.53
N ASN A 10 4.72 -12.04 38.23
CA ASN A 10 4.48 -13.34 37.62
C ASN A 10 3.19 -13.27 36.75
N PRO A 11 3.21 -13.73 35.48
CA PRO A 11 2.02 -13.74 34.63
C PRO A 11 0.81 -14.45 35.26
N ASN A 12 1.05 -15.44 36.12
CA ASN A 12 0.03 -16.22 36.82
C ASN A 12 -0.38 -15.62 38.17
N ALA A 13 0.10 -14.44 38.55
CA ALA A 13 -0.24 -13.80 39.82
C ALA A 13 -1.70 -13.34 39.86
N ASP A 14 -2.34 -13.41 41.03
CA ASP A 14 -3.68 -12.89 41.24
C ASP A 14 -3.74 -11.37 41.06
N ALA A 15 -4.93 -10.84 40.76
CA ALA A 15 -5.16 -9.42 40.50
C ALA A 15 -4.67 -8.51 41.65
N CYS A 16 -4.80 -8.96 42.91
CA CYS A 16 -4.34 -8.21 44.08
C CYS A 16 -2.80 -8.06 44.11
N TYR A 17 -2.06 -9.12 43.77
CA TYR A 17 -0.60 -9.07 43.70
C TYR A 17 -0.13 -8.20 42.53
N ARG A 18 -0.79 -8.29 41.36
CA ARG A 18 -0.50 -7.40 40.22
C ARG A 18 -0.70 -5.92 40.56
N GLN A 19 -1.81 -5.59 41.24
CA GLN A 19 -2.07 -4.22 41.67
C GLN A 19 -1.00 -3.73 42.67
N ARG A 20 -0.53 -4.60 43.57
CA ARG A 20 0.56 -4.28 44.50
C ARG A 20 1.89 -4.06 43.78
N ALA A 21 2.21 -4.85 42.74
CA ALA A 21 3.40 -4.66 41.93
C ALA A 21 3.38 -3.30 41.18
N LEU A 22 2.23 -2.93 40.62
CA LEU A 22 2.03 -1.63 39.96
C LEU A 22 2.17 -0.47 40.95
N ALA A 23 1.56 -0.58 42.14
CA ALA A 23 1.69 0.44 43.17
C ALA A 23 3.16 0.60 43.62
N TYR A 24 3.89 -0.52 43.73
CA TYR A 24 5.31 -0.51 44.06
C TYR A 24 6.15 0.14 42.95
N PHE A 25 5.79 -0.07 41.67
CA PHE A 25 6.45 0.61 40.55
C PHE A 25 6.32 2.12 40.64
N GLU A 26 5.10 2.63 40.82
CA GLU A 26 4.87 4.08 40.95
C GLU A 26 5.57 4.65 42.18
N GLN A 27 5.57 3.92 43.30
CA GLN A 27 6.34 4.31 44.49
C GLN A 27 7.85 4.44 44.20
N LEU A 28 8.43 3.51 43.45
CA LEU A 28 9.85 3.55 43.10
C LEU A 28 10.18 4.69 42.12
N LYS A 29 9.27 5.03 41.19
CA LYS A 29 9.43 6.19 40.31
C LYS A 29 9.38 7.51 41.07
N GLU A 30 8.50 7.60 42.06
CA GLU A 30 8.34 8.82 42.85
C GLU A 30 9.50 9.04 43.82
N SER A 31 10.06 7.95 44.36
CA SER A 31 11.19 7.97 45.28
C SER A 31 12.47 8.54 44.65
N LEU A 32 13.25 9.29 45.43
CA LEU A 32 14.54 9.84 45.00
C LEU A 32 15.63 8.76 44.84
N ASP A 33 15.59 7.75 45.72
CA ASP A 33 16.65 6.73 45.83
C ASP A 33 16.13 5.31 45.47
N GLY A 34 14.84 5.18 45.14
CA GLY A 34 14.21 3.88 44.84
C GLY A 34 14.87 3.15 43.67
N TRP A 35 15.35 3.89 42.66
CA TRP A 35 16.07 3.33 41.52
C TRP A 35 17.43 2.72 41.92
N GLU A 36 18.08 3.19 42.98
CA GLU A 36 19.39 2.67 43.43
C GLU A 36 19.27 1.21 43.89
N VAL A 37 18.13 0.85 44.49
CA VAL A 37 17.85 -0.53 44.90
C VAL A 37 17.76 -1.44 43.67
N CYS A 38 17.10 -0.97 42.60
CA CYS A 38 17.01 -1.69 41.33
C CYS A 38 18.39 -1.79 40.66
N ALA A 39 19.18 -0.71 40.70
CA ALA A 39 20.54 -0.68 40.16
C ALA A 39 21.44 -1.72 40.84
N GLN A 40 21.44 -1.74 42.19
CA GLN A 40 22.22 -2.71 42.95
C GLN A 40 21.75 -4.15 42.72
N ALA A 41 20.45 -4.38 42.56
CA ALA A 41 19.89 -5.69 42.28
C ALA A 41 20.38 -6.23 40.93
N LEU A 42 20.41 -5.39 39.89
CA LEU A 42 20.94 -5.72 38.57
C LEU A 42 22.45 -5.95 38.60
N ALA A 43 23.22 -5.05 39.21
CA ALA A 43 24.68 -5.15 39.25
C ALA A 43 25.20 -6.39 40.00
N LYS A 44 24.48 -6.83 41.04
CA LYS A 44 24.83 -8.03 41.83
C LYS A 44 24.21 -9.31 41.28
N GLY A 45 23.31 -9.24 40.30
CA GLY A 45 22.56 -10.40 39.80
C GLY A 45 21.73 -11.09 40.88
N VAL A 46 21.09 -10.32 41.78
CA VAL A 46 20.40 -10.87 42.96
C VAL A 46 19.20 -11.75 42.58
N TYR A 47 18.51 -11.40 41.50
CA TYR A 47 17.28 -12.04 41.07
C TYR A 47 17.51 -12.83 39.79
N SER A 48 17.11 -14.10 39.80
CA SER A 48 17.05 -14.94 38.60
C SER A 48 15.78 -14.73 37.78
N ASP A 49 14.72 -14.18 38.37
CA ASP A 49 13.43 -13.93 37.72
C ASP A 49 13.54 -12.80 36.67
N ASP A 50 13.22 -13.13 35.42
CA ASP A 50 13.35 -12.21 34.29
C ASP A 50 12.39 -11.01 34.40
N HIS A 51 11.17 -11.18 34.93
CA HIS A 51 10.22 -10.06 35.08
C HIS A 51 10.72 -9.06 36.13
N VAL A 52 11.37 -9.54 37.19
CA VAL A 52 12.00 -8.67 38.18
C VAL A 52 13.17 -7.89 37.57
N LYS A 53 14.03 -8.56 36.77
CA LYS A 53 15.12 -7.86 36.05
C LYS A 53 14.56 -6.79 35.10
N PHE A 54 13.52 -7.13 34.33
CA PHE A 54 12.86 -6.20 33.41
C PHE A 54 12.30 -4.99 34.16
N PHE A 55 11.62 -5.24 35.27
CA PHE A 55 11.08 -4.21 36.15
C PHE A 55 12.18 -3.28 36.67
N CYS A 56 13.32 -3.83 37.12
CA CYS A 56 14.46 -3.02 37.55
C CYS A 56 15.00 -2.12 36.43
N PHE A 57 15.11 -2.64 35.19
CA PHE A 57 15.49 -1.81 34.05
C PHE A 57 14.44 -0.75 33.72
N GLN A 58 13.16 -1.05 33.88
CA GLN A 58 12.08 -0.08 33.64
C GLN A 58 12.10 1.08 34.66
N VAL A 59 12.47 0.79 35.92
CA VAL A 59 12.69 1.84 36.93
C VAL A 59 13.90 2.71 36.55
N LEU A 60 15.01 2.09 36.13
CA LEU A 60 16.20 2.83 35.68
C LEU A 60 15.92 3.71 34.45
N GLU A 61 15.24 3.15 33.45
CA GLU A 61 14.80 3.86 32.26
C GLU A 61 14.01 5.13 32.63
N HIS A 62 13.02 5.00 33.52
CA HIS A 62 12.22 6.15 33.97
C HIS A 62 13.09 7.21 34.63
N GLN A 63 14.02 6.80 35.50
CA GLN A 63 14.93 7.73 36.18
C GLN A 63 15.82 8.48 35.17
N ILE A 64 16.40 7.78 34.19
CA ILE A 64 17.27 8.38 33.16
C ILE A 64 16.47 9.29 32.23
N LYS A 65 15.26 8.89 31.83
CA LYS A 65 14.46 9.65 30.87
C LYS A 65 13.89 10.94 31.45
N PHE A 66 13.40 10.91 32.70
CA PHE A 66 12.63 12.03 33.25
C PHE A 66 13.32 12.78 34.38
N ARG A 67 14.29 12.16 35.08
CA ARG A 67 14.87 12.71 36.32
C ARG A 67 16.39 12.75 36.33
N HIS A 68 17.06 12.51 35.19
CA HIS A 68 18.54 12.49 35.11
C HIS A 68 19.18 13.79 35.59
N GLY A 69 18.63 14.95 35.22
CA GLY A 69 19.16 16.25 35.63
C GLY A 69 19.12 16.51 37.15
N SER A 70 18.38 15.71 37.92
CA SER A 70 18.33 15.79 39.39
C SER A 70 19.36 14.91 40.09
N LEU A 71 20.05 14.03 39.35
CA LEU A 71 21.02 13.09 39.90
C LEU A 71 22.32 13.80 40.30
N THR A 72 22.89 13.39 41.43
CA THR A 72 24.24 13.79 41.82
C THR A 72 25.29 13.11 40.94
N ALA A 73 26.51 13.66 40.88
CA ALA A 73 27.61 13.05 40.12
C ALA A 73 27.93 11.61 40.57
N ALA A 74 27.79 11.31 41.87
CA ALA A 74 27.97 9.96 42.40
C ALA A 74 26.87 9.00 41.91
N GLN A 75 25.63 9.47 41.82
CA GLN A 75 24.50 8.70 41.30
C GLN A 75 24.60 8.47 39.79
N GLN A 76 25.01 9.46 39.02
CA GLN A 76 25.31 9.31 37.59
C GLN A 76 26.43 8.27 37.36
N GLN A 77 27.47 8.28 38.20
CA GLN A 77 28.49 7.23 38.17
C GLN A 77 27.93 5.85 38.53
N LEU A 78 27.04 5.76 39.54
CA LEU A 78 26.42 4.49 39.94
C LEU A 78 25.60 3.86 38.82
N ILE A 79 24.87 4.65 38.03
CA ILE A 79 24.15 4.16 36.85
C ILE A 79 25.13 3.52 35.85
N ARG A 80 26.20 4.24 35.49
CA ARG A 80 27.22 3.74 34.55
C ARG A 80 27.88 2.46 35.06
N ASP A 81 28.30 2.45 36.32
CA ASP A 81 28.90 1.28 36.96
C ASP A 81 27.95 0.08 36.97
N THR A 82 26.65 0.32 37.20
CA THR A 82 25.63 -0.72 37.19
C THR A 82 25.49 -1.34 35.81
N LEU A 83 25.37 -0.52 34.78
CA LEU A 83 25.21 -0.99 33.39
C LEU A 83 26.45 -1.75 32.92
N MET A 84 27.64 -1.23 33.19
CA MET A 84 28.91 -1.89 32.82
C MET A 84 29.12 -3.20 33.59
N LYS A 85 28.81 -3.24 34.89
CA LYS A 85 28.87 -4.49 35.69
C LYS A 85 27.87 -5.52 35.20
N TRP A 86 26.64 -5.09 34.90
CA TRP A 86 25.63 -5.98 34.36
C TRP A 86 26.07 -6.54 33.01
N LEU A 87 26.56 -5.70 32.10
CA LEU A 87 27.10 -6.13 30.81
C LEU A 87 28.25 -7.13 30.99
N GLN A 88 29.21 -6.82 31.87
CA GLN A 88 30.32 -7.72 32.18
C GLN A 88 29.85 -9.09 32.70
N ALA A 89 28.79 -9.15 33.49
CA ALA A 89 28.21 -10.41 33.94
C ALA A 89 27.64 -11.23 32.77
N GLN A 90 27.06 -10.58 31.76
CA GLN A 90 26.52 -11.27 30.57
C GLN A 90 27.60 -11.94 29.72
N LEU A 91 28.82 -11.39 29.68
CA LEU A 91 29.93 -11.99 28.95
C LEU A 91 30.37 -13.35 29.55
N MET A 92 30.13 -13.55 30.85
CA MET A 92 30.48 -14.77 31.57
C MET A 92 29.32 -15.78 31.63
N ASN A 93 28.12 -15.39 31.19
CA ASN A 93 26.94 -16.24 31.23
C ASN A 93 27.00 -17.32 30.14
N VAL A 94 26.71 -18.55 30.53
CA VAL A 94 26.64 -19.70 29.61
C VAL A 94 25.46 -19.57 28.66
N HIS A 95 24.34 -19.01 29.13
CA HIS A 95 23.14 -18.79 28.35
C HIS A 95 22.82 -17.29 28.30
N PRO A 96 22.49 -16.76 27.11
CA PRO A 96 22.08 -15.37 27.00
C PRO A 96 20.74 -15.15 27.72
N GLU A 97 20.56 -13.94 28.24
CA GLU A 97 19.29 -13.49 28.79
C GLU A 97 18.17 -13.50 27.74
N LYS A 98 16.91 -13.50 28.17
CA LYS A 98 15.78 -13.46 27.23
C LYS A 98 15.81 -12.20 26.36
N PRO A 99 15.35 -12.26 25.10
CA PRO A 99 15.39 -11.11 24.17
C PRO A 99 14.81 -9.82 24.75
N PHE A 100 13.68 -9.89 25.47
CA PHE A 100 13.04 -8.71 26.06
C PHE A 100 13.88 -8.04 27.17
N ILE A 101 14.73 -8.79 27.88
CA ILE A 101 15.67 -8.24 28.86
C ILE A 101 16.83 -7.54 28.15
N ARG A 102 17.41 -8.20 27.13
CA ARG A 102 18.52 -7.66 26.34
C ARG A 102 18.11 -6.37 25.63
N ASN A 103 16.92 -6.34 25.03
CA ASN A 103 16.32 -5.14 24.45
C ASN A 103 16.12 -4.04 25.50
N LYS A 104 15.63 -4.38 26.69
CA LYS A 104 15.40 -3.37 27.73
C LYS A 104 16.71 -2.79 28.27
N ALA A 105 17.73 -3.62 28.46
CA ALA A 105 19.05 -3.18 28.85
C ALA A 105 19.68 -2.27 27.77
N ALA A 106 19.55 -2.63 26.50
CA ALA A 106 20.01 -1.82 25.37
C ALA A 106 19.32 -0.44 25.32
N GLN A 107 18.00 -0.37 25.56
CA GLN A 107 17.28 0.91 25.68
C GLN A 107 17.83 1.76 26.83
N VAL A 108 18.07 1.18 27.99
CA VAL A 108 18.62 1.90 29.15
C VAL A 108 20.05 2.39 28.86
N LEU A 109 20.89 1.58 28.19
CA LEU A 109 22.22 1.98 27.73
C LEU A 109 22.14 3.15 26.73
N ALA A 110 21.24 3.06 25.75
CA ALA A 110 21.02 4.11 24.75
C ALA A 110 20.55 5.43 25.38
N LEU A 111 19.57 5.39 26.29
CA LEU A 111 19.14 6.59 27.01
C LEU A 111 20.25 7.20 27.86
N THR A 112 21.05 6.36 28.53
CA THR A 112 22.22 6.84 29.28
C THR A 112 23.23 7.52 28.36
N PHE A 113 23.52 6.92 27.20
CA PHE A 113 24.35 7.51 26.16
C PHE A 113 23.82 8.87 25.71
N VAL A 114 22.53 8.94 25.36
CA VAL A 114 21.88 10.15 24.87
C VAL A 114 21.97 11.30 25.88
N MET A 115 21.90 11.00 27.19
CA MET A 115 22.00 12.01 28.25
C MET A 115 23.43 12.41 28.57
N GLU A 116 24.40 11.51 28.47
CA GLU A 116 25.75 11.70 29.04
C GLU A 116 26.87 11.82 28.01
N TYR A 117 26.68 11.39 26.76
CA TYR A 117 27.76 11.25 25.78
C TYR A 117 28.54 12.53 25.51
N LEU A 118 27.86 13.67 25.40
CA LEU A 118 28.53 14.94 25.06
C LEU A 118 29.38 15.52 26.20
N THR A 119 29.20 15.05 27.43
CA THR A 119 29.78 15.68 28.62
C THR A 119 30.40 14.67 29.58
N LEU A 120 29.58 13.80 30.18
CA LEU A 120 29.95 12.94 31.30
C LEU A 120 30.57 11.62 30.86
N TRP A 121 30.19 11.10 29.69
CA TRP A 121 30.67 9.82 29.18
C TRP A 121 31.05 9.84 27.68
N PRO A 122 32.00 10.69 27.27
CA PRO A 122 32.43 10.79 25.86
C PRO A 122 33.11 9.51 25.33
N LYS A 123 33.61 8.64 26.23
CA LYS A 123 34.25 7.37 25.86
C LYS A 123 33.29 6.17 25.80
N PHE A 124 31.99 6.40 25.89
CA PHE A 124 30.95 5.35 25.93
C PHE A 124 31.23 4.15 25.01
N PHE A 125 31.41 4.40 23.70
CA PHE A 125 31.63 3.32 22.74
C PHE A 125 32.97 2.60 22.93
N PHE A 126 34.03 3.32 23.28
CA PHE A 126 35.33 2.70 23.52
C PHE A 126 35.28 1.81 24.75
N ASP A 127 34.61 2.24 25.81
CA ASP A 127 34.47 1.46 27.04
C ASP A 127 33.64 0.19 26.80
N ILE A 128 32.53 0.29 26.05
CA ILE A 128 31.71 -0.87 25.67
C ILE A 128 32.47 -1.83 24.77
N LEU A 129 33.11 -1.34 23.70
CA LEU A 129 33.86 -2.18 22.77
C LEU A 129 35.05 -2.87 23.46
N ASN A 130 35.76 -2.17 24.35
CA ASN A 130 36.85 -2.76 25.13
C ASN A 130 36.36 -3.87 26.07
N LEU A 131 35.16 -3.73 26.63
CA LEU A 131 34.58 -4.74 27.50
C LEU A 131 34.09 -5.95 26.69
N VAL A 132 33.29 -5.71 25.64
CA VAL A 132 32.62 -6.74 24.84
C VAL A 132 33.59 -7.52 23.97
N GLY A 133 34.57 -6.84 23.35
CA GLY A 133 35.45 -7.44 22.35
C GLY A 133 34.65 -8.14 21.25
N LEU A 134 34.98 -9.40 20.99
CA LEU A 134 34.23 -10.29 20.10
C LEU A 134 33.51 -11.39 20.89
N ASN A 135 33.00 -11.13 22.10
CA ASN A 135 32.17 -12.11 22.80
C ASN A 135 30.73 -12.09 22.23
N PRO A 136 30.14 -13.23 21.79
CA PRO A 136 28.82 -13.23 21.14
C PRO A 136 27.70 -12.58 21.96
N ASN A 137 27.64 -12.88 23.26
CA ASN A 137 26.61 -12.34 24.16
C ASN A 137 26.76 -10.82 24.32
N GLY A 138 28.00 -10.35 24.45
CA GLY A 138 28.28 -8.93 24.55
C GLY A 138 28.00 -8.19 23.23
N VAL A 139 28.35 -8.79 22.09
CA VAL A 139 28.11 -8.22 20.76
C VAL A 139 26.62 -8.07 20.49
N ASP A 140 25.79 -9.06 20.85
CA ASP A 140 24.33 -8.95 20.70
C ASP A 140 23.77 -7.73 21.47
N ILE A 141 24.20 -7.54 22.72
CA ILE A 141 23.76 -6.37 23.52
C ILE A 141 24.29 -5.06 22.91
N TYR A 142 25.53 -5.06 22.41
CA TYR A 142 26.11 -3.91 21.73
C TYR A 142 25.34 -3.51 20.46
N LEU A 143 25.01 -4.46 19.59
CA LEU A 143 24.26 -4.21 18.36
C LEU A 143 22.83 -3.72 18.65
N ARG A 144 22.14 -4.34 19.62
CA ARG A 144 20.83 -3.85 20.11
C ARG A 144 20.92 -2.43 20.68
N THR A 145 22.02 -2.10 21.35
CA THR A 145 22.25 -0.75 21.89
C THR A 145 22.44 0.25 20.76
N LEU A 146 23.12 -0.10 19.67
CA LEU A 146 23.22 0.76 18.49
C LEU A 146 21.86 1.01 17.84
N MET A 147 21.05 -0.02 17.65
CA MET A 147 19.68 0.15 17.12
C MET A 147 18.81 1.00 18.04
N ALA A 148 18.95 0.85 19.37
CA ALA A 148 18.25 1.70 20.33
C ALA A 148 18.74 3.16 20.30
N ILE A 149 20.03 3.40 20.01
CA ILE A 149 20.57 4.76 19.82
C ILE A 149 20.04 5.36 18.51
N ASP A 150 19.96 4.57 17.44
CA ASP A 150 19.39 5.01 16.16
C ASP A 150 17.95 5.51 16.32
N ALA A 151 17.10 4.74 17.00
CA ALA A 151 15.72 5.13 17.32
C ALA A 151 15.62 6.44 18.13
N GLU A 152 16.56 6.73 19.03
CA GLU A 152 16.49 7.94 19.87
C GLU A 152 17.14 9.19 19.22
N VAL A 153 18.04 9.01 18.24
CA VAL A 153 18.94 10.08 17.74
C VAL A 153 18.82 10.35 16.23
N VAL A 154 18.50 9.31 15.47
CA VAL A 154 18.63 9.31 14.00
C VAL A 154 17.27 9.18 13.33
N ASP A 155 16.43 8.26 13.83
CA ASP A 155 15.10 7.96 13.29
C ASP A 155 14.28 9.24 13.12
N ARG A 156 13.77 9.43 11.90
CA ARG A 156 13.06 10.65 11.49
C ARG A 156 11.55 10.53 11.66
N ASP A 157 11.04 9.32 11.86
CA ASP A 157 9.62 9.06 12.05
C ASP A 157 9.19 9.39 13.48
N ILE A 158 10.15 9.46 14.41
CA ILE A 158 9.92 9.88 15.79
C ILE A 158 9.97 11.42 15.86
N LEU A 159 8.84 12.01 16.28
CA LEU A 159 8.73 13.45 16.48
C LEU A 159 9.53 13.89 17.71
N HIS A 160 10.66 14.53 17.46
CA HIS A 160 11.49 15.14 18.49
C HIS A 160 11.14 16.60 18.76
N SER A 161 11.25 17.03 20.01
CA SER A 161 11.22 18.45 20.35
C SER A 161 12.39 19.21 19.70
N PRO A 162 12.30 20.55 19.59
CA PRO A 162 13.40 21.36 19.05
C PRO A 162 14.71 21.21 19.84
N GLU A 163 14.61 21.02 21.16
CA GLU A 163 15.76 20.82 22.04
C GLU A 163 16.43 19.46 21.81
N GLU A 164 15.62 18.39 21.70
CA GLU A 164 16.11 17.04 21.38
C GLU A 164 16.74 17.00 19.99
N THR A 165 16.13 17.64 18.98
CA THR A 165 16.69 17.71 17.63
C THR A 165 18.07 18.38 17.63
N ARG A 166 18.23 19.46 18.40
CA ARG A 166 19.52 20.14 18.57
C ARG A 166 20.55 19.23 19.26
N ARG A 167 20.17 18.57 20.35
CA ARG A 167 21.04 17.61 21.06
C ARG A 167 21.46 16.47 20.13
N ASN A 168 20.52 15.86 19.42
CA ASN A 168 20.73 14.73 18.52
C ASN A 168 21.67 15.12 17.36
N THR A 169 21.57 16.35 16.85
CA THR A 169 22.53 16.88 15.87
C THR A 169 23.95 16.93 16.45
N LEU A 170 24.11 17.48 17.66
CA LEU A 170 25.42 17.53 18.34
C LEU A 170 25.99 16.15 18.63
N ILE A 171 25.15 15.19 19.05
CA ILE A 171 25.56 13.79 19.26
C ILE A 171 26.10 13.21 17.95
N LYS A 172 25.36 13.32 16.84
CA LYS A 172 25.80 12.78 15.55
C LYS A 172 27.11 13.41 15.07
N ASP A 173 27.25 14.72 15.19
CA ASP A 173 28.48 15.42 14.79
C ASP A 173 29.68 15.01 15.64
N SER A 174 29.48 14.87 16.96
CA SER A 174 30.51 14.36 17.88
C SER A 174 30.88 12.90 17.56
N MET A 175 29.89 12.03 17.29
CA MET A 175 30.13 10.64 16.89
C MET A 175 30.96 10.54 15.62
N ARG A 176 30.63 11.32 14.57
CA ARG A 176 31.38 11.35 13.31
C ARG A 176 32.86 11.68 13.53
N GLY A 177 33.15 12.63 14.42
CA GLY A 177 34.51 13.06 14.70
C GLY A 177 35.29 12.13 15.64
N GLN A 178 34.63 11.30 16.43
CA GLN A 178 35.27 10.57 17.54
C GLN A 178 35.20 9.05 17.42
N CYS A 179 34.03 8.46 17.19
CA CYS A 179 33.82 7.01 17.35
C CYS A 179 33.43 6.27 16.07
N ILE A 180 32.79 6.92 15.10
CA ILE A 180 32.24 6.24 13.90
C ILE A 180 33.26 5.35 13.18
N PRO A 181 34.51 5.78 12.90
CA PRO A 181 35.50 4.91 12.26
C PRO A 181 35.79 3.63 13.06
N ALA A 182 35.82 3.73 14.40
CA ALA A 182 36.01 2.56 15.27
C ALA A 182 34.77 1.66 15.30
N LEU A 183 33.56 2.22 15.24
CA LEU A 183 32.34 1.42 15.13
C LEU A 183 32.29 0.66 13.80
N VAL A 184 32.59 1.32 12.68
CA VAL A 184 32.62 0.66 11.37
C VAL A 184 33.65 -0.48 11.34
N GLU A 185 34.83 -0.27 11.92
CA GLU A 185 35.83 -1.33 12.05
C GLU A 185 35.32 -2.49 12.91
N SER A 186 34.62 -2.21 14.02
CA SER A 186 34.03 -3.26 14.85
C SER A 186 32.96 -4.05 14.10
N TRP A 187 32.11 -3.39 13.31
CA TRP A 187 31.09 -4.05 12.49
C TRP A 187 31.73 -4.98 11.46
N PHE A 188 32.78 -4.52 10.77
CA PHE A 188 33.52 -5.37 9.85
C PHE A 188 34.08 -6.62 10.54
N GLN A 189 34.68 -6.47 11.72
CA GLN A 189 35.24 -7.59 12.48
C GLN A 189 34.17 -8.57 12.94
N ILE A 190 33.01 -8.07 13.39
CA ILE A 190 31.85 -8.88 13.77
C ILE A 190 31.36 -9.69 12.56
N LEU A 191 31.07 -9.02 11.44
CA LEU A 191 30.60 -9.65 10.20
C LEU A 191 31.57 -10.74 9.72
N GLN A 192 32.87 -10.46 9.71
CA GLN A 192 33.88 -11.42 9.26
C GLN A 192 34.02 -12.63 10.20
N THR A 193 33.92 -12.40 11.51
CA THR A 193 34.10 -13.46 12.51
C THR A 193 32.90 -14.40 12.56
N TYR A 194 31.69 -13.85 12.39
CA TYR A 194 30.44 -14.56 12.70
C TYR A 194 29.66 -15.09 11.50
N GLN A 195 30.04 -14.72 10.28
CA GLN A 195 29.36 -15.13 9.03
C GLN A 195 29.08 -16.63 8.86
N HIS A 196 29.85 -17.52 9.51
CA HIS A 196 29.65 -18.98 9.43
C HIS A 196 29.21 -19.64 10.73
N THR A 197 29.07 -18.88 11.83
CA THR A 197 28.84 -19.47 13.17
C THR A 197 27.64 -18.89 13.90
N HIS A 198 27.30 -17.62 13.66
CA HIS A 198 26.20 -16.92 14.31
C HIS A 198 25.50 -16.04 13.27
N SER A 199 24.57 -16.61 12.51
CA SER A 199 23.85 -15.91 11.44
C SER A 199 22.95 -14.80 11.99
N GLU A 200 22.16 -15.05 13.03
CA GLU A 200 21.32 -14.02 13.67
C GLU A 200 22.12 -12.77 14.09
N LEU A 201 23.32 -12.98 14.66
CA LEU A 201 24.20 -11.88 15.08
C LEU A 201 24.77 -11.11 13.88
N THR A 202 25.04 -11.84 12.80
CA THR A 202 25.55 -11.27 11.55
C THR A 202 24.46 -10.43 10.87
N CYS A 203 23.23 -10.94 10.80
CA CYS A 203 22.04 -10.22 10.34
C CYS A 203 21.80 -8.94 11.14
N GLN A 204 21.78 -9.01 12.47
CA GLN A 204 21.66 -7.81 13.33
C GLN A 204 22.78 -6.80 13.08
N CYS A 205 23.99 -7.26 12.75
CA CYS A 205 25.09 -6.35 12.42
C CYS A 205 24.89 -5.68 11.04
N LEU A 206 24.33 -6.40 10.06
CA LEU A 206 23.97 -5.85 8.75
C LEU A 206 22.86 -4.80 8.87
N GLU A 207 21.83 -5.06 9.69
CA GLU A 207 20.77 -4.10 10.01
C GLU A 207 21.35 -2.81 10.62
N VAL A 208 22.25 -2.94 11.59
CA VAL A 208 22.96 -1.79 12.20
C VAL A 208 23.75 -1.00 11.15
N VAL A 209 24.48 -1.68 10.27
CA VAL A 209 25.22 -1.01 9.19
C VAL A 209 24.23 -0.24 8.30
N GLY A 210 23.14 -0.88 7.86
CA GLY A 210 22.10 -0.26 7.04
C GLY A 210 21.52 1.01 7.67
N ALA A 211 21.11 0.96 8.95
CA ALA A 211 20.54 2.11 9.66
C ALA A 211 21.52 3.30 9.73
N TYR A 212 22.80 3.03 10.02
CA TYR A 212 23.81 4.08 10.21
C TYR A 212 24.33 4.67 8.89
N VAL A 213 24.28 3.92 7.78
CA VAL A 213 24.76 4.36 6.46
C VAL A 213 24.18 5.73 6.06
N SER A 214 22.92 5.98 6.40
CA SER A 214 22.17 7.18 6.03
C SER A 214 22.83 8.50 6.47
N TRP A 215 23.66 8.50 7.51
CA TRP A 215 24.21 9.72 8.10
C TRP A 215 25.72 9.71 8.39
N ILE A 216 26.44 8.60 8.25
CA ILE A 216 27.90 8.56 8.43
C ILE A 216 28.66 8.96 7.15
N ASP A 217 29.99 8.94 7.14
CA ASP A 217 30.76 9.06 5.88
C ASP A 217 30.64 7.76 5.08
N LEU A 218 30.23 7.86 3.80
CA LEU A 218 30.03 6.70 2.94
C LEU A 218 31.34 5.96 2.65
N ASN A 219 32.48 6.66 2.59
CA ASN A 219 33.76 6.05 2.24
C ASN A 219 34.22 4.99 3.26
N LEU A 220 33.68 5.03 4.48
CA LEU A 220 33.94 4.03 5.52
C LEU A 220 33.33 2.67 5.19
N ILE A 221 32.24 2.63 4.41
CA ILE A 221 31.50 1.41 4.08
C ILE A 221 31.57 1.11 2.56
N ALA A 222 31.41 2.09 1.68
CA ALA A 222 31.48 1.89 0.23
C ALA A 222 32.93 1.83 -0.27
N ASN A 223 33.68 0.85 0.21
CA ASN A 223 35.04 0.53 -0.23
C ASN A 223 35.17 -0.97 -0.53
N ASP A 224 36.19 -1.35 -1.30
CA ASP A 224 36.39 -2.72 -1.77
C ASP A 224 36.39 -3.74 -0.62
N ARG A 225 36.97 -3.40 0.53
CA ARG A 225 37.05 -4.31 1.67
C ARG A 225 35.66 -4.67 2.19
N PHE A 226 34.81 -3.68 2.45
CA PHE A 226 33.47 -3.92 3.01
C PHE A 226 32.51 -4.50 1.96
N VAL A 227 32.52 -3.97 0.74
CA VAL A 227 31.61 -4.42 -0.33
C VAL A 227 31.89 -5.87 -0.72
N ASN A 228 33.15 -6.30 -0.80
CA ASN A 228 33.47 -7.71 -1.08
C ASN A 228 32.97 -8.65 0.03
N LEU A 229 32.97 -8.20 1.29
CA LEU A 229 32.39 -8.97 2.40
C LEU A 229 30.87 -9.11 2.22
N LEU A 230 30.16 -8.02 1.92
CA LEU A 230 28.72 -8.05 1.66
C LEU A 230 28.37 -8.98 0.48
N LEU A 231 29.14 -8.94 -0.62
CA LEU A 231 28.94 -9.83 -1.77
C LEU A 231 29.15 -11.31 -1.39
N SER A 232 30.13 -11.59 -0.54
CA SER A 232 30.34 -12.96 -0.05
C SER A 232 29.18 -13.45 0.82
N GLN A 233 28.59 -12.56 1.62
CA GLN A 233 27.44 -12.86 2.48
C GLN A 233 26.14 -12.98 1.66
N MET A 234 26.00 -12.23 0.56
CA MET A 234 24.92 -12.43 -0.42
C MET A 234 24.94 -13.82 -1.06
N SER A 235 26.08 -14.51 -1.05
CA SER A 235 26.20 -15.88 -1.54
C SER A 235 25.88 -16.94 -0.47
N MET A 236 25.49 -16.53 0.75
CA MET A 236 25.14 -17.41 1.86
C MET A 236 23.64 -17.35 2.13
N GLU A 237 22.97 -18.49 2.08
CA GLU A 237 21.51 -18.62 2.23
C GLU A 237 20.96 -17.89 3.47
N GLU A 238 21.60 -18.05 4.63
CA GLU A 238 21.12 -17.44 5.89
C GLU A 238 21.33 -15.92 6.00
N LEU A 239 22.18 -15.32 5.15
CA LEU A 239 22.60 -13.91 5.27
C LEU A 239 22.21 -13.04 4.07
N ARG A 240 21.82 -13.68 2.96
CA ARG A 240 21.76 -13.02 1.66
C ARG A 240 20.75 -11.90 1.57
N GLU A 241 19.61 -12.07 2.23
CA GLU A 241 18.54 -11.06 2.29
C GLU A 241 19.02 -9.78 3.01
N GLU A 242 19.56 -9.92 4.22
CA GLU A 242 20.05 -8.80 5.02
C GLU A 242 21.28 -8.12 4.40
N ALA A 243 22.14 -8.89 3.73
CA ALA A 243 23.26 -8.34 2.99
C ALA A 243 22.77 -7.51 1.79
N CYS A 244 21.71 -7.96 1.12
CA CYS A 244 21.06 -7.25 0.01
C CYS A 244 20.38 -5.96 0.50
N ASP A 245 19.63 -6.01 1.60
CA ASP A 245 19.02 -4.83 2.21
C ASP A 245 20.08 -3.82 2.69
N CYS A 246 21.20 -4.28 3.25
CA CYS A 246 22.32 -3.40 3.58
C CYS A 246 22.91 -2.69 2.35
N LEU A 247 23.04 -3.38 1.20
CA LEU A 247 23.45 -2.74 -0.06
C LEU A 247 22.41 -1.74 -0.56
N PHE A 248 21.11 -2.02 -0.38
CA PHE A 248 20.03 -1.11 -0.74
C PHE A 248 20.13 0.21 0.05
N GLU A 249 20.42 0.15 1.35
CA GLU A 249 20.64 1.36 2.17
C GLU A 249 21.87 2.17 1.71
N ILE A 250 22.94 1.50 1.28
CA ILE A 250 24.12 2.16 0.66
C ILE A 250 23.73 2.89 -0.62
N VAL A 251 22.89 2.29 -1.46
CA VAL A 251 22.38 2.89 -2.69
C VAL A 251 21.45 4.08 -2.38
N ASN A 252 20.58 4.00 -1.38
CA ASN A 252 19.61 5.04 -1.07
C ASN A 252 20.18 6.27 -0.37
N LYS A 253 21.40 6.18 0.17
CA LYS A 253 22.06 7.32 0.80
C LYS A 253 22.12 8.56 -0.10
N GLY A 254 21.67 9.71 0.39
CA GLY A 254 21.77 10.97 -0.35
C GLY A 254 23.22 11.41 -0.60
N MET A 255 23.57 11.71 -1.86
CA MET A 255 24.87 12.26 -2.25
C MET A 255 24.78 13.06 -3.56
N ASP A 256 25.89 13.63 -4.03
CA ASP A 256 25.97 14.33 -5.32
C ASP A 256 25.58 13.41 -6.48
N PRO A 257 24.81 13.89 -7.49
CA PRO A 257 24.36 13.08 -8.62
C PRO A 257 25.47 12.35 -9.39
N VAL A 258 26.64 12.98 -9.57
CA VAL A 258 27.74 12.40 -10.34
C VAL A 258 28.37 11.25 -9.56
N ASP A 259 28.64 11.47 -8.28
CA ASP A 259 29.22 10.44 -7.43
C ASP A 259 28.21 9.32 -7.12
N LYS A 260 26.91 9.63 -7.04
CA LYS A 260 25.85 8.61 -6.97
C LYS A 260 25.85 7.70 -8.20
N THR A 261 25.96 8.29 -9.39
CA THR A 261 26.00 7.53 -10.64
C THR A 261 27.20 6.58 -10.64
N LYS A 262 28.40 7.06 -10.26
CA LYS A 262 29.60 6.21 -10.17
C LYS A 262 29.46 5.08 -9.15
N LEU A 263 28.91 5.36 -7.98
CA LEU A 263 28.68 4.36 -6.93
C LEU A 263 27.78 3.23 -7.46
N VAL A 264 26.64 3.59 -8.06
CA VAL A 264 25.69 2.61 -8.58
C VAL A 264 26.29 1.80 -9.73
N GLU A 265 27.00 2.43 -10.67
CA GLU A 265 27.68 1.71 -11.75
C GLU A 265 28.73 0.71 -11.22
N SER A 266 29.54 1.14 -10.25
CA SER A 266 30.56 0.28 -9.61
C SER A 266 29.92 -0.91 -8.92
N LEU A 267 28.86 -0.67 -8.14
CA LEU A 267 28.14 -1.73 -7.43
C LEU A 267 27.45 -2.69 -8.40
N CYS A 268 26.86 -2.18 -9.48
CA CYS A 268 26.25 -2.99 -10.52
C CYS A 268 27.29 -3.91 -11.20
N GLN A 269 28.48 -3.40 -11.52
CA GLN A 269 29.54 -4.19 -12.13
C GLN A 269 29.99 -5.35 -11.24
N VAL A 270 30.14 -5.12 -9.93
CA VAL A 270 30.56 -6.19 -9.00
C VAL A 270 29.45 -7.21 -8.76
N LEU A 271 28.18 -6.79 -8.67
CA LEU A 271 27.04 -7.70 -8.55
C LEU A 271 26.90 -8.59 -9.79
N GLN A 272 27.04 -7.99 -10.99
CA GLN A 272 27.01 -8.73 -12.24
C GLN A 272 28.16 -9.74 -12.32
N SER A 273 29.37 -9.33 -11.93
CA SER A 273 30.55 -10.20 -11.92
C SER A 273 30.44 -11.35 -10.92
N ALA A 274 29.71 -11.14 -9.83
CA ALA A 274 29.41 -12.17 -8.83
C ALA A 274 28.26 -13.11 -9.24
N GLY A 275 27.54 -12.83 -10.34
CA GLY A 275 26.51 -13.71 -10.89
C GLY A 275 25.08 -13.43 -10.41
N PHE A 276 24.84 -12.39 -9.59
CA PHE A 276 23.51 -12.09 -9.03
C PHE A 276 22.46 -11.62 -10.06
N PHE A 277 22.86 -11.40 -11.32
CA PHE A 277 21.96 -10.93 -12.38
C PHE A 277 21.29 -12.08 -13.15
N ASN A 278 21.59 -13.33 -12.79
CA ASN A 278 21.00 -14.53 -13.41
C ASN A 278 19.64 -14.86 -12.78
N ILE A 279 18.65 -13.99 -12.99
CA ILE A 279 17.31 -14.08 -12.35
C ILE A 279 16.62 -15.42 -12.61
N GLU A 280 16.72 -15.95 -13.83
CA GLU A 280 16.07 -17.21 -14.22
C GLU A 280 16.62 -18.45 -13.47
N GLN A 281 17.79 -18.34 -12.85
CA GLN A 281 18.41 -19.43 -12.08
C GLN A 281 18.18 -19.29 -10.58
N GLU A 282 17.55 -18.19 -10.15
CA GLU A 282 17.26 -17.95 -8.74
C GLU A 282 15.89 -18.54 -8.39
N GLU A 283 15.89 -19.60 -7.59
CA GLU A 283 14.66 -20.26 -7.12
C GLU A 283 14.13 -19.65 -5.81
N ASP A 284 14.97 -18.88 -5.11
CA ASP A 284 14.64 -18.23 -3.84
C ASP A 284 13.90 -16.89 -4.08
N VAL A 285 12.58 -16.97 -4.01
CA VAL A 285 11.67 -15.83 -4.20
C VAL A 285 11.87 -14.75 -3.13
N ASP A 286 12.14 -15.12 -1.89
CA ASP A 286 12.33 -14.18 -0.77
C ASP A 286 13.59 -13.33 -1.00
N PHE A 287 14.71 -13.97 -1.35
CA PHE A 287 15.90 -13.24 -1.77
C PHE A 287 15.64 -12.38 -3.01
N LEU A 288 14.96 -12.93 -4.02
CA LEU A 288 14.69 -12.20 -5.25
C LEU A 288 13.78 -10.99 -5.01
N ALA A 289 12.88 -11.03 -4.02
CA ALA A 289 12.12 -9.87 -3.56
C ALA A 289 13.06 -8.78 -3.00
N LYS A 290 14.02 -9.13 -2.13
CA LYS A 290 15.04 -8.17 -1.65
C LYS A 290 15.92 -7.63 -2.78
N PHE A 291 16.34 -8.50 -3.70
CA PHE A 291 17.16 -8.13 -4.85
C PHE A 291 16.42 -7.20 -5.81
N SER A 292 15.15 -7.45 -6.07
CA SER A 292 14.31 -6.59 -6.92
C SER A 292 14.16 -5.18 -6.33
N ARG A 293 14.06 -5.06 -5.00
CA ARG A 293 14.10 -3.78 -4.29
C ARG A 293 15.45 -3.07 -4.46
N LEU A 294 16.56 -3.80 -4.37
CA LEU A 294 17.90 -3.26 -4.62
C LEU A 294 18.00 -2.70 -6.05
N VAL A 295 17.59 -3.46 -7.06
CA VAL A 295 17.58 -3.03 -8.47
C VAL A 295 16.67 -1.81 -8.67
N ASN A 296 15.49 -1.80 -8.06
CA ASN A 296 14.60 -0.65 -8.08
C ASN A 296 15.27 0.60 -7.48
N GLY A 297 15.88 0.48 -6.30
CA GLY A 297 16.60 1.58 -5.64
C GLY A 297 17.76 2.12 -6.46
N MET A 298 18.51 1.24 -7.14
CA MET A 298 19.57 1.63 -8.09
C MET A 298 19.00 2.43 -9.25
N GLY A 299 17.94 1.93 -9.90
CA GLY A 299 17.28 2.58 -11.02
C GLY A 299 16.72 3.96 -10.66
N GLN A 300 15.98 4.06 -9.56
CA GLN A 300 15.42 5.32 -9.07
C GLN A 300 16.51 6.33 -8.69
N SER A 301 17.60 5.87 -8.06
CA SER A 301 18.75 6.71 -7.74
C SER A 301 19.43 7.29 -8.99
N LEU A 302 19.56 6.49 -10.05
CA LEU A 302 20.10 6.93 -11.33
C LEU A 302 19.16 7.92 -12.04
N VAL A 303 17.85 7.66 -12.04
CA VAL A 303 16.85 8.58 -12.61
C VAL A 303 16.83 9.92 -11.87
N LEU A 304 16.89 9.90 -10.53
CA LEU A 304 16.98 11.11 -9.73
C LEU A 304 18.25 11.90 -10.04
N SER A 305 19.38 11.21 -10.19
CA SER A 305 20.67 11.81 -10.55
C SER A 305 20.60 12.45 -11.93
N TRP A 306 20.09 11.73 -12.93
CA TRP A 306 19.84 12.25 -14.27
C TRP A 306 18.95 13.50 -14.26
N THR A 307 17.85 13.46 -13.51
CA THR A 307 16.89 14.57 -13.42
C THR A 307 17.53 15.83 -12.84
N LYS A 308 18.37 15.70 -11.81
CA LYS A 308 19.11 16.83 -11.22
C LYS A 308 20.15 17.38 -12.20
N LEU A 309 20.93 16.51 -12.85
CA LEU A 309 21.98 16.88 -13.79
C LEU A 309 21.41 17.55 -15.06
N SER A 310 20.30 17.03 -15.57
CA SER A 310 19.59 17.62 -16.72
C SER A 310 19.12 19.04 -16.42
N LYS A 311 18.62 19.30 -15.20
CA LYS A 311 18.21 20.65 -14.77
C LYS A 311 19.39 21.63 -14.61
N MET A 312 20.58 21.11 -14.29
CA MET A 312 21.81 21.91 -14.19
C MET A 312 22.41 22.29 -15.56
N GLY A 313 21.98 21.64 -16.65
CA GLY A 313 22.39 21.97 -18.01
C GLY A 313 23.72 21.33 -18.46
N ASP A 314 24.30 20.41 -17.69
CA ASP A 314 25.47 19.65 -18.13
C ASP A 314 25.05 18.49 -19.04
N VAL A 315 25.07 18.73 -20.36
CA VAL A 315 24.61 17.78 -21.37
C VAL A 315 25.43 16.50 -21.39
N LYS A 316 26.75 16.57 -21.13
CA LYS A 316 27.61 15.39 -21.22
C LYS A 316 27.37 14.46 -20.03
N VAL A 317 27.37 15.02 -18.82
CA VAL A 317 27.21 14.25 -17.58
C VAL A 317 25.78 13.73 -17.45
N SER A 318 24.78 14.49 -17.88
CA SER A 318 23.40 13.99 -17.97
C SER A 318 23.26 12.87 -19.01
N ALA A 319 23.93 12.93 -20.15
CA ALA A 319 23.92 11.82 -21.11
C ALA A 319 24.59 10.54 -20.57
N GLU A 320 25.65 10.67 -19.77
CA GLU A 320 26.29 9.54 -19.09
C GLU A 320 25.35 8.91 -18.06
N ALA A 321 24.67 9.72 -17.24
CA ALA A 321 23.66 9.24 -16.30
C ALA A 321 22.46 8.59 -17.01
N LEU A 322 22.02 9.10 -18.17
CA LEU A 322 20.96 8.47 -18.96
C LEU A 322 21.39 7.09 -19.47
N ARG A 323 22.64 6.98 -19.96
CA ARG A 323 23.18 5.69 -20.42
C ARG A 323 23.27 4.69 -19.27
N ALA A 324 23.63 5.14 -18.08
CA ALA A 324 23.60 4.34 -16.86
C ALA A 324 22.18 3.80 -16.57
N VAL A 325 21.16 4.67 -16.61
CA VAL A 325 19.75 4.25 -16.46
C VAL A 325 19.37 3.20 -17.52
N GLU A 326 19.64 3.49 -18.81
CA GLU A 326 19.24 2.62 -19.92
C GLU A 326 19.91 1.25 -19.89
N ALA A 327 21.14 1.16 -19.38
CA ALA A 327 21.84 -0.12 -19.21
C ALA A 327 21.15 -1.06 -18.20
N LYS A 328 20.27 -0.54 -17.33
CA LYS A 328 19.56 -1.30 -16.29
C LYS A 328 18.13 -1.66 -16.69
N VAL A 329 17.64 -1.09 -17.80
CA VAL A 329 16.30 -1.37 -18.32
C VAL A 329 16.08 -2.86 -18.66
N PRO A 330 17.04 -3.61 -19.24
CA PRO A 330 16.84 -5.03 -19.50
C PRO A 330 16.55 -5.84 -18.22
N LEU A 331 17.31 -5.60 -17.14
CA LEU A 331 17.09 -6.27 -15.86
C LEU A 331 15.76 -5.85 -15.22
N MET A 332 15.43 -4.55 -15.29
CA MET A 332 14.13 -4.03 -14.86
C MET A 332 12.97 -4.72 -15.59
N LEU A 333 13.08 -4.93 -16.90
CA LEU A 333 12.06 -5.63 -17.69
C LEU A 333 11.95 -7.11 -17.31
N GLN A 334 13.06 -7.80 -17.05
CA GLN A 334 13.06 -9.19 -16.58
C GLN A 334 12.33 -9.33 -15.25
N LEU A 335 12.58 -8.44 -14.29
CA LEU A 335 11.90 -8.43 -13.00
C LEU A 335 10.42 -8.03 -13.12
N LEU A 336 10.08 -7.12 -14.04
CA LEU A 336 8.70 -6.68 -14.25
C LEU A 336 7.80 -7.81 -14.78
N ILE A 337 8.34 -8.70 -15.61
CA ILE A 337 7.59 -9.85 -16.18
C ILE A 337 7.67 -11.11 -15.31
N HIS A 338 8.37 -11.07 -14.17
CA HIS A 338 8.51 -12.21 -13.27
C HIS A 338 7.14 -12.77 -12.87
N GLU A 339 7.00 -14.09 -12.68
CA GLU A 339 5.71 -14.72 -12.41
C GLU A 339 5.09 -14.23 -11.10
N ASP A 340 5.90 -14.17 -10.04
CA ASP A 340 5.53 -13.58 -8.75
C ASP A 340 5.24 -12.07 -8.85
N ASP A 341 4.07 -11.66 -8.36
CA ASP A 341 3.60 -10.28 -8.41
C ASP A 341 4.33 -9.35 -7.43
N ASP A 342 4.86 -9.85 -6.30
CA ASP A 342 5.60 -9.02 -5.34
C ASP A 342 6.95 -8.58 -5.92
N ILE A 343 7.63 -9.48 -6.64
CA ILE A 343 8.86 -9.15 -7.38
C ILE A 343 8.59 -8.10 -8.45
N SER A 344 7.49 -8.25 -9.19
CA SER A 344 7.08 -7.27 -10.20
C SER A 344 6.67 -5.93 -9.59
N ALA A 345 5.93 -5.94 -8.48
CA ALA A 345 5.50 -4.74 -7.76
C ALA A 345 6.69 -3.91 -7.26
N ASN A 346 7.74 -4.58 -6.75
CA ASN A 346 8.96 -3.92 -6.27
C ASN A 346 9.68 -3.10 -7.35
N ILE A 347 9.55 -3.46 -8.64
CA ILE A 347 10.24 -2.77 -9.74
C ILE A 347 9.40 -1.68 -10.43
N VAL A 348 8.10 -1.56 -10.10
CA VAL A 348 7.18 -0.58 -10.71
C VAL A 348 7.68 0.86 -10.52
N GLY A 349 8.29 1.18 -9.38
CA GLY A 349 8.85 2.50 -9.09
C GLY A 349 9.87 2.95 -10.14
N PHE A 350 10.84 2.09 -10.44
CA PHE A 350 11.86 2.35 -11.46
C PHE A 350 11.24 2.47 -12.86
N CYS A 351 10.30 1.59 -13.22
CA CYS A 351 9.58 1.68 -14.50
C CYS A 351 8.89 3.04 -14.67
N TYR A 352 8.20 3.50 -13.64
CA TYR A 352 7.46 4.76 -13.65
C TYR A 352 8.39 5.97 -13.80
N ASP A 353 9.50 5.97 -13.05
CA ASP A 353 10.50 7.04 -13.08
C ASP A 353 11.26 7.06 -14.42
N TYR A 354 11.55 5.89 -15.00
CA TYR A 354 12.14 5.79 -16.34
C TYR A 354 11.19 6.33 -17.42
N LEU A 355 9.90 5.98 -17.39
CA LEU A 355 8.92 6.55 -18.31
C LEU A 355 8.79 8.07 -18.13
N TYR A 356 8.93 8.58 -16.91
CA TYR A 356 9.01 10.01 -16.66
C TYR A 356 10.23 10.65 -17.35
N VAL A 357 11.41 10.01 -17.30
CA VAL A 357 12.61 10.46 -18.04
C VAL A 357 12.32 10.52 -19.54
N LEU A 358 11.79 9.45 -20.11
CA LEU A 358 11.49 9.37 -21.55
C LEU A 358 10.55 10.50 -22.00
N LYS A 359 9.55 10.85 -21.19
CA LYS A 359 8.64 11.97 -21.46
C LYS A 359 9.37 13.32 -21.60
N GLN A 360 10.46 13.52 -20.87
CA GLN A 360 11.23 14.77 -20.89
C GLN A 360 12.18 14.86 -22.10
N LEU A 361 12.43 13.75 -22.80
CA LEU A 361 13.30 13.75 -23.96
C LEU A 361 12.59 14.38 -25.17
N PRO A 362 13.31 15.14 -26.01
CA PRO A 362 12.70 15.79 -27.17
C PRO A 362 12.24 14.80 -28.24
N ALA A 363 12.93 13.65 -28.35
CA ALA A 363 12.55 12.55 -29.23
C ALA A 363 13.09 11.24 -28.66
N LEU A 364 12.33 10.16 -28.84
CA LEU A 364 12.73 8.82 -28.45
C LEU A 364 13.51 8.14 -29.57
N ASN A 365 14.61 7.48 -29.21
CA ASN A 365 15.34 6.59 -30.12
C ASN A 365 14.63 5.23 -30.26
N GLU A 366 15.05 4.40 -31.21
CA GLU A 366 14.39 3.11 -31.48
C GLU A 366 14.45 2.16 -30.27
N GLN A 367 15.57 2.10 -29.54
CA GLN A 367 15.68 1.25 -28.35
C GLN A 367 14.72 1.70 -27.24
N GLN A 368 14.60 3.02 -27.01
CA GLN A 368 13.67 3.58 -26.04
C GLN A 368 12.22 3.27 -26.42
N LYS A 369 11.87 3.32 -27.72
CA LYS A 369 10.55 2.90 -28.19
C LYS A 369 10.30 1.42 -27.94
N THR A 370 11.28 0.56 -28.23
CA THR A 370 11.21 -0.88 -27.91
C THR A 370 11.04 -1.11 -26.41
N ASN A 371 11.73 -0.33 -25.56
CA ASN A 371 11.57 -0.43 -24.11
C ASN A 371 10.16 -0.01 -23.67
N VAL A 372 9.61 1.07 -24.22
CA VAL A 372 8.22 1.51 -23.95
C VAL A 372 7.22 0.44 -24.36
N GLU A 373 7.41 -0.19 -25.52
CA GLU A 373 6.57 -1.29 -25.99
C GLU A 373 6.68 -2.52 -25.06
N ALA A 374 7.88 -2.88 -24.62
CA ALA A 374 8.09 -3.99 -23.69
C ALA A 374 7.42 -3.75 -22.33
N ILE A 375 7.56 -2.55 -21.74
CA ILE A 375 6.87 -2.18 -20.49
C ILE A 375 5.35 -2.26 -20.70
N MET A 376 4.86 -1.77 -21.83
CA MET A 376 3.44 -1.77 -22.14
C MET A 376 2.87 -3.19 -22.24
N LEU A 377 3.55 -4.09 -22.95
CA LEU A 377 3.14 -5.49 -23.06
C LEU A 377 3.20 -6.21 -21.70
N ALA A 378 4.23 -5.94 -20.89
CA ALA A 378 4.35 -6.48 -19.53
C ALA A 378 3.17 -6.03 -18.65
N VAL A 379 2.86 -4.73 -18.62
CA VAL A 379 1.73 -4.16 -17.87
C VAL A 379 0.41 -4.77 -18.33
N MET A 380 0.18 -4.88 -19.65
CA MET A 380 -1.04 -5.50 -20.19
C MET A 380 -1.18 -6.97 -19.77
N ASN A 381 -0.08 -7.71 -19.69
CA ASN A 381 -0.13 -9.10 -19.25
C ASN A 381 -0.35 -9.22 -17.73
N LYS A 382 0.38 -8.43 -16.93
CA LYS A 382 0.30 -8.42 -15.45
C LYS A 382 -1.02 -7.87 -14.89
N LEU A 383 -1.81 -7.20 -15.72
CA LEU A 383 -3.17 -6.82 -15.35
C LEU A 383 -4.12 -8.03 -15.28
N LYS A 384 -3.80 -9.20 -15.85
CA LYS A 384 -4.70 -10.37 -15.82
C LYS A 384 -4.86 -10.90 -14.41
N TYR A 385 -6.07 -11.36 -14.10
CA TYR A 385 -6.30 -12.14 -12.89
C TYR A 385 -5.48 -13.42 -12.95
N ASP A 386 -4.99 -13.86 -11.80
CA ASP A 386 -4.52 -15.22 -11.60
C ASP A 386 -5.72 -16.20 -11.69
N ASP A 387 -5.44 -17.44 -12.10
CA ASP A 387 -6.36 -18.58 -12.03
C ASP A 387 -6.83 -18.82 -10.58
N GLU A 388 -6.03 -18.46 -9.58
CA GLU A 388 -6.30 -18.70 -8.15
C GLU A 388 -7.12 -17.60 -7.46
N TYR A 389 -7.43 -16.50 -8.14
CA TYR A 389 -8.12 -15.34 -7.54
C TYR A 389 -9.54 -15.66 -7.02
N ASN A 390 -9.81 -15.37 -5.74
CA ASN A 390 -11.10 -15.70 -5.11
C ASN A 390 -12.12 -14.55 -5.19
N PHE A 391 -13.03 -14.63 -6.16
CA PHE A 391 -14.12 -13.64 -6.32
C PHE A 391 -15.25 -13.73 -5.27
N GLU A 392 -15.35 -14.85 -4.56
CA GLU A 392 -16.42 -15.08 -3.58
C GLU A 392 -16.06 -14.49 -2.22
N ASN A 393 -14.84 -14.80 -1.75
CA ASN A 393 -14.31 -14.41 -0.45
C ASN A 393 -12.96 -13.71 -0.61
N GLU A 394 -13.00 -12.45 -1.05
CA GLU A 394 -11.82 -11.59 -1.17
C GLU A 394 -11.15 -11.41 0.19
N GLY A 395 -9.88 -11.82 0.28
CA GLY A 395 -9.03 -11.75 1.47
C GLY A 395 -7.87 -10.77 1.31
N GLU A 396 -6.75 -11.06 1.98
CA GLU A 396 -5.54 -10.24 1.93
C GLU A 396 -4.87 -10.30 0.55
N ASP A 397 -4.75 -11.50 -0.04
CA ASP A 397 -4.13 -11.72 -1.35
C ASP A 397 -4.89 -10.98 -2.46
N GLU A 398 -6.23 -11.06 -2.49
CA GLU A 398 -7.03 -10.31 -3.45
C GLU A 398 -6.89 -8.80 -3.27
N ALA A 399 -6.75 -8.32 -2.03
CA ALA A 399 -6.54 -6.90 -1.75
C ALA A 399 -5.16 -6.43 -2.20
N MET A 400 -4.11 -7.24 -2.00
CA MET A 400 -2.76 -6.99 -2.50
C MET A 400 -2.74 -6.91 -4.03
N PHE A 401 -3.38 -7.86 -4.71
CA PHE A 401 -3.50 -7.84 -6.17
C PHE A 401 -4.26 -6.61 -6.69
N VAL A 402 -5.33 -6.19 -6.01
CA VAL A 402 -6.04 -4.95 -6.38
C VAL A 402 -5.15 -3.72 -6.21
N GLU A 403 -4.31 -3.65 -5.18
CA GLU A 403 -3.34 -2.58 -5.01
C GLU A 403 -2.26 -2.61 -6.10
N TYR A 404 -1.75 -3.80 -6.42
CA TYR A 404 -0.81 -3.99 -7.53
C TYR A 404 -1.40 -3.54 -8.88
N ARG A 405 -2.66 -3.89 -9.18
CA ARG A 405 -3.38 -3.38 -10.37
C ARG A 405 -3.47 -1.85 -10.41
N LYS A 406 -3.57 -1.16 -9.25
CA LYS A 406 -3.54 0.32 -9.22
C LYS A 406 -2.16 0.85 -9.61
N GLN A 407 -1.08 0.21 -9.15
CA GLN A 407 0.28 0.56 -9.54
C GLN A 407 0.50 0.35 -11.05
N LEU A 408 0.03 -0.78 -11.61
CA LEU A 408 0.06 -1.04 -13.05
C LEU A 408 -0.75 -0.02 -13.86
N LYS A 409 -1.92 0.39 -13.36
CA LYS A 409 -2.69 1.49 -13.96
C LYS A 409 -1.87 2.78 -14.00
N MET A 410 -1.15 3.13 -12.93
CA MET A 410 -0.28 4.31 -12.92
C MET A 410 0.82 4.25 -13.98
N LEU A 411 1.38 3.06 -14.24
CA LEU A 411 2.31 2.86 -15.37
C LEU A 411 1.62 3.09 -16.71
N LEU A 412 0.41 2.55 -16.91
CA LEU A 412 -0.36 2.75 -18.13
C LEU A 412 -0.68 4.23 -18.39
N ASP A 413 -1.08 4.96 -17.35
CA ASP A 413 -1.34 6.41 -17.43
C ASP A 413 -0.05 7.18 -17.78
N ARG A 414 1.12 6.71 -17.32
CA ARG A 414 2.43 7.29 -17.66
C ARG A 414 2.83 6.95 -19.10
N LEU A 415 2.62 5.71 -19.55
CA LEU A 415 2.81 5.27 -20.94
C LEU A 415 2.00 6.13 -21.91
N ALA A 416 0.74 6.43 -21.57
CA ALA A 416 -0.13 7.31 -22.36
C ALA A 416 0.44 8.73 -22.53
N GLN A 417 1.19 9.22 -21.55
CA GLN A 417 1.84 10.53 -21.63
C GLN A 417 3.13 10.52 -22.46
N VAL A 418 3.81 9.37 -22.56
CA VAL A 418 5.06 9.21 -23.33
C VAL A 418 4.75 8.92 -24.79
N SER A 419 3.83 8.01 -25.08
CA SER A 419 3.50 7.57 -26.43
C SER A 419 2.02 7.17 -26.54
N PRO A 420 1.10 8.15 -26.60
CA PRO A 420 -0.34 7.90 -26.64
C PRO A 420 -0.78 7.09 -27.86
N GLU A 421 -0.15 7.33 -29.02
CA GLU A 421 -0.46 6.63 -30.28
C GLU A 421 -0.11 5.14 -30.20
N LEU A 422 1.09 4.82 -29.70
CA LEU A 422 1.54 3.45 -29.51
C LEU A 422 0.64 2.70 -28.51
N LEU A 423 0.29 3.34 -27.40
CA LEU A 423 -0.63 2.75 -26.42
C LEU A 423 -2.00 2.46 -27.04
N LEU A 424 -2.56 3.42 -27.77
CA LEU A 424 -3.85 3.26 -28.43
C LEU A 424 -3.82 2.13 -29.47
N GLU A 425 -2.74 2.00 -30.25
CA GLU A 425 -2.58 0.92 -31.23
C GLU A 425 -2.45 -0.45 -30.55
N ALA A 426 -1.64 -0.55 -29.50
CA ALA A 426 -1.44 -1.80 -28.75
C ALA A 426 -2.75 -2.26 -28.09
N VAL A 427 -3.46 -1.37 -27.39
CA VAL A 427 -4.77 -1.68 -26.80
C VAL A 427 -5.76 -2.09 -27.89
N HIS A 428 -5.81 -1.37 -29.02
CA HIS A 428 -6.70 -1.72 -30.13
C HIS A 428 -6.41 -3.11 -30.70
N ARG A 429 -5.13 -3.50 -30.80
CA ARG A 429 -4.71 -4.82 -31.28
C ARG A 429 -5.15 -5.92 -30.32
N VAL A 430 -4.83 -5.78 -29.03
CA VAL A 430 -5.21 -6.75 -27.98
C VAL A 430 -6.73 -6.86 -27.92
N PHE A 431 -7.43 -5.73 -27.80
CA PHE A 431 -8.88 -5.67 -27.71
C PHE A 431 -9.56 -6.37 -28.88
N ASN A 432 -9.21 -6.04 -30.13
CA ASN A 432 -9.87 -6.66 -31.28
C ASN A 432 -9.55 -8.15 -31.43
N ALA A 433 -8.32 -8.57 -31.16
CA ALA A 433 -7.95 -9.98 -31.22
C ALA A 433 -8.77 -10.81 -30.21
N THR A 434 -8.94 -10.29 -28.99
CA THR A 434 -9.76 -10.92 -27.94
C THR A 434 -11.25 -10.87 -28.28
N MET A 435 -11.78 -9.72 -28.70
CA MET A 435 -13.21 -9.57 -29.05
C MET A 435 -13.63 -10.37 -30.28
N GLN A 436 -12.72 -10.76 -31.18
CA GLN A 436 -13.05 -11.65 -32.29
C GLN A 436 -13.28 -13.10 -31.85
N ASN A 437 -12.63 -13.52 -30.75
CA ASN A 437 -12.63 -14.91 -30.28
C ASN A 437 -13.12 -15.03 -28.83
N TRP A 438 -13.90 -14.06 -28.35
CA TRP A 438 -14.23 -13.94 -26.93
C TRP A 438 -14.91 -15.20 -26.38
N GLN A 439 -15.62 -15.97 -27.21
CA GLN A 439 -16.31 -17.20 -26.79
C GLN A 439 -15.36 -18.33 -26.38
N THR A 440 -14.13 -18.33 -26.90
CA THR A 440 -13.13 -19.39 -26.66
C THR A 440 -12.00 -18.95 -25.74
N VAL A 441 -11.89 -17.65 -25.47
CA VAL A 441 -10.83 -17.06 -24.66
C VAL A 441 -11.24 -17.08 -23.17
N GLN A 442 -10.28 -17.30 -22.29
CA GLN A 442 -10.49 -17.30 -20.84
C GLN A 442 -10.94 -15.94 -20.32
N PHE A 443 -11.67 -15.93 -19.21
CA PHE A 443 -12.31 -14.70 -18.73
C PHE A 443 -11.29 -13.62 -18.36
N MET A 444 -10.10 -13.99 -17.88
CA MET A 444 -9.04 -13.05 -17.49
C MET A 444 -8.59 -12.20 -18.68
N GLU A 445 -8.42 -12.84 -19.84
CA GLU A 445 -8.04 -12.15 -21.07
C GLU A 445 -9.16 -11.28 -21.62
N VAL A 446 -10.42 -11.76 -21.59
CA VAL A 446 -11.59 -10.98 -22.00
C VAL A 446 -11.78 -9.76 -21.09
N GLU A 447 -11.67 -9.96 -19.79
CA GLU A 447 -11.78 -8.90 -18.77
C GLU A 447 -10.70 -7.85 -18.97
N VAL A 448 -9.43 -8.23 -19.09
CA VAL A 448 -8.33 -7.28 -19.30
C VAL A 448 -8.47 -6.53 -20.62
N ALA A 449 -8.91 -7.17 -21.70
CA ALA A 449 -9.15 -6.49 -22.96
C ALA A 449 -10.17 -5.34 -22.80
N ILE A 450 -11.29 -5.61 -22.11
CA ILE A 450 -12.31 -4.59 -21.84
C ILE A 450 -11.79 -3.55 -20.84
N ARG A 451 -11.02 -3.96 -19.82
CA ARG A 451 -10.41 -3.06 -18.83
C ARG A 451 -9.39 -2.12 -19.45
N LEU A 452 -8.58 -2.58 -20.39
CA LEU A 452 -7.65 -1.74 -21.14
C LEU A 452 -8.41 -0.67 -21.91
N LEU A 453 -9.51 -1.05 -22.59
CA LEU A 453 -10.41 -0.09 -23.22
C LEU A 453 -10.97 0.89 -22.18
N TYR A 454 -11.51 0.42 -21.04
CA TYR A 454 -12.00 1.27 -19.96
C TYR A 454 -10.97 2.34 -19.53
N MET A 455 -9.72 1.93 -19.29
CA MET A 455 -8.66 2.80 -18.78
C MET A 455 -8.24 3.91 -19.76
N LEU A 456 -8.37 3.68 -21.09
CA LEU A 456 -8.03 4.69 -22.10
C LEU A 456 -8.83 6.00 -21.94
N GLY A 457 -10.01 5.95 -21.32
CA GLY A 457 -10.89 7.10 -21.14
C GLY A 457 -10.34 8.13 -20.15
N GLU A 458 -9.48 7.69 -19.23
CA GLU A 458 -8.73 8.58 -18.33
C GLU A 458 -7.33 8.89 -18.87
N ALA A 459 -6.69 7.89 -19.47
CA ALA A 459 -5.29 7.99 -19.87
C ALA A 459 -5.06 8.91 -21.07
N LEU A 460 -6.00 8.94 -22.03
CA LEU A 460 -5.88 9.75 -23.25
C LEU A 460 -6.64 11.08 -23.10
N PRO A 461 -6.03 12.24 -23.41
CA PRO A 461 -6.73 13.52 -23.37
C PRO A 461 -7.84 13.57 -24.44
N ALA A 462 -9.02 14.07 -24.08
CA ALA A 462 -10.12 14.27 -25.01
C ALA A 462 -9.80 15.39 -26.01
N SER A 463 -9.73 15.07 -27.32
CA SER A 463 -9.61 16.09 -28.36
C SER A 463 -10.83 17.02 -28.35
N HIS A 464 -10.61 18.33 -28.19
CA HIS A 464 -11.69 19.34 -28.07
C HIS A 464 -12.75 19.01 -26.99
N GLY A 465 -12.39 18.27 -25.94
CA GLY A 465 -13.31 17.90 -24.86
C GLY A 465 -14.25 16.73 -25.16
N ALA A 466 -14.09 16.04 -26.29
CA ALA A 466 -14.85 14.83 -26.65
C ALA A 466 -13.94 13.72 -27.19
N HIS A 467 -14.20 12.47 -26.75
CA HIS A 467 -13.51 11.28 -27.27
C HIS A 467 -14.12 10.74 -28.56
N PHE A 468 -15.34 11.18 -28.90
CA PHE A 468 -16.16 10.65 -29.98
C PHE A 468 -16.61 11.79 -30.90
N SER A 469 -16.68 11.50 -32.20
CA SER A 469 -17.06 12.46 -33.23
C SER A 469 -18.28 11.95 -34.01
N GLY A 470 -19.25 12.84 -34.27
CA GLY A 470 -20.41 12.56 -35.13
C GLY A 470 -20.12 12.63 -36.62
N ASP A 471 -18.89 13.01 -37.01
CA ASP A 471 -18.44 12.95 -38.38
C ASP A 471 -18.02 11.51 -38.72
N THR A 472 -18.83 10.84 -39.56
CA THR A 472 -18.60 9.47 -40.01
C THR A 472 -17.28 9.31 -40.79
N THR A 473 -16.72 10.40 -41.33
CA THR A 473 -15.44 10.39 -42.05
C THR A 473 -14.22 10.44 -41.11
N LYS A 474 -14.41 10.71 -39.81
CA LYS A 474 -13.36 10.83 -38.78
C LYS A 474 -13.65 9.94 -37.58
N THR A 475 -13.83 8.63 -37.82
CA THR A 475 -14.00 7.65 -36.74
C THR A 475 -12.66 7.46 -36.01
N SER A 476 -12.62 7.75 -34.70
CA SER A 476 -11.43 7.48 -33.89
C SER A 476 -11.26 5.99 -33.60
N THR A 477 -10.04 5.53 -33.33
CA THR A 477 -9.77 4.14 -32.92
C THR A 477 -10.60 3.74 -31.70
N LEU A 478 -10.76 4.65 -30.73
CA LEU A 478 -11.60 4.45 -29.55
C LEU A 478 -13.08 4.25 -29.90
N GLN A 479 -13.60 5.02 -30.86
CA GLN A 479 -14.97 4.87 -31.38
C GLN A 479 -15.16 3.51 -32.06
N SER A 480 -14.16 3.02 -32.79
CA SER A 480 -14.17 1.68 -33.41
C SER A 480 -14.21 0.56 -32.36
N MET A 481 -13.41 0.67 -31.30
CA MET A 481 -13.42 -0.31 -30.19
C MET A 481 -14.77 -0.30 -29.47
N MET A 482 -15.35 0.88 -29.21
CA MET A 482 -16.68 0.98 -28.61
C MET A 482 -17.78 0.35 -29.48
N ARG A 483 -17.77 0.61 -30.80
CA ARG A 483 -18.69 -0.07 -31.74
C ARG A 483 -18.56 -1.58 -31.64
N THR A 484 -17.33 -2.08 -31.60
CA THR A 484 -17.05 -3.52 -31.49
C THR A 484 -17.56 -4.08 -30.16
N LEU A 485 -17.26 -3.44 -29.03
CA LEU A 485 -17.71 -3.84 -27.69
C LEU A 485 -19.23 -4.07 -27.63
N VAL A 486 -20.01 -3.12 -28.16
CA VAL A 486 -21.48 -3.13 -28.07
C VAL A 486 -22.17 -4.01 -29.13
N SER A 487 -21.42 -4.54 -30.10
CA SER A 487 -21.96 -5.32 -31.23
C SER A 487 -21.44 -6.76 -31.30
N CYS A 488 -20.28 -7.08 -30.71
CA CYS A 488 -19.69 -8.42 -30.78
C CYS A 488 -20.39 -9.47 -29.92
N GLY A 489 -21.29 -9.06 -29.02
CA GLY A 489 -22.05 -9.94 -28.14
C GLY A 489 -21.34 -10.37 -26.86
N VAL A 490 -20.17 -9.79 -26.53
CA VAL A 490 -19.40 -10.12 -25.32
C VAL A 490 -20.17 -9.90 -24.01
N SER A 491 -21.26 -9.12 -24.04
CA SER A 491 -22.18 -8.97 -22.90
C SER A 491 -22.84 -10.28 -22.46
N GLU A 492 -22.84 -11.33 -23.28
CA GLU A 492 -23.31 -12.67 -22.94
C GLU A 492 -22.27 -13.51 -22.16
N TYR A 493 -21.06 -13.00 -21.94
CA TYR A 493 -20.02 -13.72 -21.18
C TYR A 493 -20.48 -13.93 -19.73
N GLN A 494 -20.42 -15.17 -19.24
CA GLN A 494 -21.05 -15.57 -17.97
C GLN A 494 -20.27 -15.16 -16.71
N HIS A 495 -18.97 -14.89 -16.84
CA HIS A 495 -18.14 -14.54 -15.70
C HIS A 495 -18.42 -13.11 -15.19
N SER A 496 -18.74 -12.99 -13.90
CA SER A 496 -19.22 -11.74 -13.28
C SER A 496 -18.25 -10.56 -13.49
N SER A 497 -16.93 -10.79 -13.46
CA SER A 497 -15.93 -9.72 -13.67
C SER A 497 -15.98 -9.16 -15.10
N VAL A 498 -16.19 -10.00 -16.11
CA VAL A 498 -16.36 -9.57 -17.50
C VAL A 498 -17.66 -8.78 -17.66
N THR A 499 -18.75 -9.29 -17.08
CA THR A 499 -20.06 -8.63 -17.08
C THR A 499 -19.98 -7.23 -16.47
N LEU A 500 -19.36 -7.12 -15.29
CA LEU A 500 -19.17 -5.83 -14.61
C LEU A 500 -18.32 -4.88 -15.45
N GLU A 501 -17.18 -5.34 -15.96
CA GLU A 501 -16.29 -4.49 -16.75
C GLU A 501 -16.95 -4.02 -18.07
N PHE A 502 -17.78 -4.84 -18.69
CA PHE A 502 -18.60 -4.44 -19.85
C PHE A 502 -19.53 -3.26 -19.50
N PHE A 503 -20.32 -3.37 -18.42
CA PHE A 503 -21.25 -2.31 -18.03
C PHE A 503 -20.52 -1.05 -17.55
N GLU A 504 -19.43 -1.18 -16.81
CA GLU A 504 -18.57 -0.06 -16.41
C GLU A 504 -18.05 0.70 -17.63
N THR A 505 -17.58 -0.03 -18.64
CA THR A 505 -17.06 0.54 -19.88
C THR A 505 -18.15 1.24 -20.68
N ALA A 506 -19.32 0.59 -20.84
CA ALA A 506 -20.45 1.19 -21.53
C ALA A 506 -20.91 2.51 -20.87
N VAL A 507 -20.96 2.56 -19.55
CA VAL A 507 -21.38 3.76 -18.81
C VAL A 507 -20.28 4.83 -18.75
N ARG A 508 -19.01 4.45 -18.63
CA ARG A 508 -17.88 5.39 -18.70
C ARG A 508 -17.90 6.14 -20.04
N TYR A 509 -18.18 5.43 -21.12
CA TYR A 509 -18.25 5.99 -22.47
C TYR A 509 -19.68 6.35 -22.89
N ASP A 510 -20.56 6.76 -21.97
CA ASP A 510 -21.95 7.14 -22.26
C ASP A 510 -22.09 8.17 -23.40
N LYS A 511 -21.14 9.10 -23.54
CA LYS A 511 -21.08 10.08 -24.64
C LYS A 511 -21.00 9.45 -26.03
N PHE A 512 -20.52 8.21 -26.17
CA PHE A 512 -20.53 7.47 -27.44
C PHE A 512 -21.96 7.34 -27.98
N PHE A 513 -22.93 7.05 -27.12
CA PHE A 513 -24.32 6.84 -27.52
C PHE A 513 -25.07 8.13 -27.90
N LEU A 514 -24.56 9.29 -27.50
CA LEU A 514 -25.05 10.58 -28.00
C LEU A 514 -24.71 10.79 -29.48
N VAL A 515 -23.59 10.20 -29.91
CA VAL A 515 -23.09 10.27 -31.27
C VAL A 515 -23.66 9.14 -32.13
N GLU A 516 -23.78 7.94 -31.55
CA GLU A 516 -24.26 6.72 -32.21
C GLU A 516 -25.44 6.08 -31.47
N PRO A 517 -26.61 6.73 -31.47
CA PRO A 517 -27.78 6.26 -30.73
C PRO A 517 -28.32 4.91 -31.21
N GLN A 518 -27.95 4.47 -32.43
CA GLN A 518 -28.34 3.16 -32.96
C GLN A 518 -27.85 1.97 -32.12
N HIS A 519 -26.82 2.16 -31.29
CA HIS A 519 -26.28 1.12 -30.41
C HIS A 519 -26.96 1.06 -29.04
N ILE A 520 -27.79 2.05 -28.68
CA ILE A 520 -28.52 2.09 -27.40
C ILE A 520 -29.36 0.83 -27.16
N PRO A 521 -30.16 0.31 -28.12
CA PRO A 521 -31.04 -0.84 -27.86
C PRO A 521 -30.29 -2.10 -27.42
N SER A 522 -29.11 -2.36 -28.00
CA SER A 522 -28.28 -3.53 -27.67
C SER A 522 -27.86 -3.53 -26.20
N VAL A 523 -27.30 -2.41 -25.75
CA VAL A 523 -26.82 -2.23 -24.37
C VAL A 523 -27.98 -2.12 -23.39
N LEU A 524 -29.07 -1.45 -23.78
CA LEU A 524 -30.28 -1.35 -22.97
C LEU A 524 -30.90 -2.73 -22.69
N MET A 525 -30.95 -3.60 -23.70
CA MET A 525 -31.41 -4.98 -23.49
C MET A 525 -30.50 -5.75 -22.53
N ALA A 526 -29.18 -5.58 -22.64
CA ALA A 526 -28.24 -6.21 -21.71
C ALA A 526 -28.45 -5.75 -20.26
N PHE A 527 -28.75 -4.47 -20.03
CA PHE A 527 -29.12 -3.98 -18.70
C PHE A 527 -30.39 -4.65 -18.17
N LEU A 528 -31.42 -4.79 -19.01
CA LEU A 528 -32.75 -5.20 -18.60
C LEU A 528 -32.95 -6.70 -18.45
N ASP A 529 -32.09 -7.55 -19.01
CA ASP A 529 -32.25 -8.99 -18.96
C ASP A 529 -31.32 -9.69 -17.94
N HIS A 530 -31.19 -11.02 -18.08
CA HIS A 530 -30.38 -11.88 -17.23
C HIS A 530 -28.89 -11.53 -17.17
N ARG A 531 -28.38 -10.73 -18.11
CA ARG A 531 -27.00 -10.24 -18.10
C ARG A 531 -26.78 -9.14 -17.06
N GLY A 532 -27.80 -8.34 -16.77
CA GLY A 532 -27.71 -7.14 -15.94
C GLY A 532 -28.55 -7.20 -14.66
N LEU A 533 -29.68 -6.48 -14.66
CA LEU A 533 -30.56 -6.34 -13.49
C LEU A 533 -31.15 -7.67 -12.98
N ARG A 534 -31.11 -8.72 -13.80
CA ARG A 534 -31.58 -10.08 -13.46
C ARG A 534 -30.45 -11.09 -13.37
N HIS A 535 -29.21 -10.63 -13.25
CA HIS A 535 -28.04 -11.50 -13.09
C HIS A 535 -28.14 -12.38 -11.85
N SER A 536 -27.55 -13.58 -11.86
CA SER A 536 -27.60 -14.54 -10.74
C SER A 536 -26.90 -14.01 -9.48
N SER A 537 -25.75 -13.35 -9.66
CA SER A 537 -24.98 -12.74 -8.57
C SER A 537 -25.63 -11.44 -8.03
N PRO A 538 -25.91 -11.36 -6.71
CA PRO A 538 -26.40 -10.13 -6.08
C PRO A 538 -25.41 -8.96 -6.18
N LYS A 539 -24.10 -9.22 -6.10
CA LYS A 539 -23.04 -8.20 -6.26
C LYS A 539 -23.17 -7.52 -7.63
N VAL A 540 -23.39 -8.32 -8.69
CA VAL A 540 -23.58 -7.80 -10.06
C VAL A 540 -24.86 -7.00 -10.17
N ARG A 541 -26.00 -7.52 -9.68
CA ARG A 541 -27.28 -6.81 -9.74
C ARG A 541 -27.22 -5.44 -9.06
N SER A 542 -26.62 -5.36 -7.88
CA SER A 542 -26.45 -4.10 -7.15
C SER A 542 -25.65 -3.08 -7.96
N ARG A 543 -24.48 -3.48 -8.49
CA ARG A 543 -23.65 -2.58 -9.28
C ARG A 543 -24.32 -2.16 -10.60
N VAL A 544 -24.96 -3.10 -11.28
CA VAL A 544 -25.66 -2.83 -12.54
C VAL A 544 -26.88 -1.93 -12.33
N ALA A 545 -27.59 -2.03 -11.19
CA ALA A 545 -28.69 -1.12 -10.84
C ALA A 545 -28.23 0.34 -10.78
N TYR A 546 -27.09 0.59 -10.14
CA TYR A 546 -26.46 1.90 -10.13
C TYR A 546 -26.05 2.37 -11.54
N LEU A 547 -25.32 1.52 -12.28
CA LEU A 547 -24.82 1.84 -13.63
C LEU A 547 -25.96 2.12 -14.61
N PHE A 548 -27.05 1.34 -14.56
CA PHE A 548 -28.25 1.55 -15.36
C PHE A 548 -28.87 2.92 -15.08
N SER A 549 -29.00 3.30 -13.80
CA SER A 549 -29.55 4.61 -13.44
C SER A 549 -28.71 5.77 -13.98
N ARG A 550 -27.38 5.62 -13.97
CA ARG A 550 -26.45 6.61 -14.52
C ARG A 550 -26.57 6.67 -16.05
N PHE A 551 -26.63 5.52 -16.71
CA PHE A 551 -26.81 5.42 -18.16
C PHE A 551 -28.07 6.15 -18.64
N ILE A 552 -29.21 5.88 -17.98
CA ILE A 552 -30.49 6.52 -18.31
C ILE A 552 -30.47 8.02 -18.02
N LYS A 553 -29.87 8.46 -16.91
CA LYS A 553 -29.72 9.90 -16.61
C LYS A 553 -28.94 10.64 -17.68
N THR A 554 -27.82 10.09 -18.17
CA THR A 554 -27.06 10.75 -19.24
C THR A 554 -27.84 10.76 -20.55
N LEU A 555 -28.48 9.65 -20.91
CA LEU A 555 -29.09 9.45 -22.23
C LEU A 555 -30.60 9.72 -22.30
N HIS A 556 -31.20 10.32 -21.27
CA HIS A 556 -32.66 10.50 -21.15
C HIS A 556 -33.34 11.06 -22.41
N LYS A 557 -32.69 11.97 -23.15
CA LYS A 557 -33.21 12.55 -24.40
C LYS A 557 -33.37 11.54 -25.53
N HIS A 558 -32.58 10.47 -25.53
CA HIS A 558 -32.62 9.39 -26.52
C HIS A 558 -33.49 8.21 -26.07
N MET A 559 -34.11 8.28 -24.88
CA MET A 559 -34.88 7.16 -24.31
C MET A 559 -36.36 7.18 -24.68
N ASN A 560 -36.87 8.25 -25.32
CA ASN A 560 -38.30 8.45 -25.59
C ASN A 560 -39.00 7.23 -26.22
N ALA A 561 -38.37 6.59 -27.20
CA ALA A 561 -38.92 5.43 -27.90
C ALA A 561 -38.96 4.15 -27.04
N PHE A 562 -38.23 4.12 -25.92
CA PHE A 562 -38.05 2.93 -25.08
C PHE A 562 -38.72 3.07 -23.71
N ILE A 563 -39.27 4.24 -23.36
CA ILE A 563 -39.81 4.51 -22.01
C ILE A 563 -40.82 3.44 -21.58
N GLU A 564 -41.81 3.11 -22.42
CA GLU A 564 -42.86 2.17 -22.04
C GLU A 564 -42.32 0.74 -21.85
N ASP A 565 -41.41 0.29 -22.73
CA ASP A 565 -40.77 -1.02 -22.62
C ASP A 565 -39.86 -1.10 -21.39
N ILE A 566 -39.08 -0.06 -21.11
CA ILE A 566 -38.23 0.03 -19.91
C ILE A 566 -39.11 -0.04 -18.66
N LEU A 567 -40.13 0.81 -18.56
CA LEU A 567 -41.01 0.85 -17.38
C LEU A 567 -41.73 -0.48 -17.17
N SER A 568 -42.16 -1.14 -18.25
CA SER A 568 -42.76 -2.48 -18.17
C SER A 568 -41.77 -3.53 -17.68
N ARG A 569 -40.50 -3.47 -18.12
CA ARG A 569 -39.47 -4.46 -17.79
C ARG A 569 -38.81 -4.27 -16.42
N ILE A 570 -39.00 -3.12 -15.78
CA ILE A 570 -38.53 -2.89 -14.41
C ILE A 570 -39.65 -2.99 -13.36
N GLN A 571 -40.90 -3.23 -13.78
CA GLN A 571 -42.06 -3.20 -12.90
C GLN A 571 -41.95 -4.19 -11.73
N ASP A 572 -41.51 -5.41 -12.01
CA ASP A 572 -41.22 -6.46 -11.02
C ASP A 572 -40.06 -6.08 -10.08
N LEU A 573 -39.09 -5.30 -10.56
CA LEU A 573 -37.98 -4.79 -9.74
C LEU A 573 -38.42 -3.67 -8.78
N LEU A 574 -39.58 -3.05 -9.03
CA LEU A 574 -40.17 -2.02 -8.18
C LEU A 574 -41.15 -2.59 -7.14
N GLU A 575 -41.43 -3.90 -7.19
CA GLU A 575 -42.30 -4.54 -6.22
C GLU A 575 -41.70 -4.46 -4.82
N LEU A 576 -42.51 -3.97 -3.87
CA LEU A 576 -42.12 -3.87 -2.48
C LEU A 576 -42.24 -5.25 -1.85
N ALA A 577 -41.14 -5.83 -1.37
CA ALA A 577 -41.15 -7.06 -0.60
C ALA A 577 -41.15 -6.74 0.91
N PRO A 578 -42.30 -6.77 1.60
CA PRO A 578 -42.30 -6.66 3.05
C PRO A 578 -41.62 -7.91 3.67
N PRO A 579 -40.90 -7.75 4.78
CA PRO A 579 -40.10 -8.82 5.41
C PRO A 579 -40.93 -10.05 5.86
N GLU A 580 -42.26 -9.93 5.90
CA GLU A 580 -43.19 -10.99 6.31
C GLU A 580 -43.35 -12.12 5.28
N ASN A 581 -43.03 -11.90 3.99
CA ASN A 581 -43.41 -12.83 2.91
C ASN A 581 -42.41 -13.98 2.66
N GLY A 582 -41.25 -14.00 3.33
CA GLY A 582 -40.28 -15.11 3.23
C GLY A 582 -39.57 -15.28 1.86
N PHE A 583 -39.92 -14.48 0.85
CA PHE A 583 -39.23 -14.45 -0.44
C PHE A 583 -38.19 -13.30 -0.46
N PRO A 584 -36.91 -13.59 -0.71
CA PRO A 584 -35.91 -12.55 -0.87
C PRO A 584 -36.20 -11.74 -2.13
N ALA A 585 -36.27 -10.41 -2.00
CA ALA A 585 -36.37 -9.50 -3.13
C ALA A 585 -35.15 -9.67 -4.05
N LEU A 586 -35.35 -9.50 -5.36
CA LEU A 586 -34.25 -9.62 -6.32
C LEU A 586 -33.19 -8.52 -6.11
N LEU A 587 -33.62 -7.32 -5.77
CA LEU A 587 -32.79 -6.17 -5.43
C LEU A 587 -32.90 -5.84 -3.94
N SER A 588 -31.82 -5.34 -3.34
CA SER A 588 -31.88 -4.77 -1.99
C SER A 588 -32.71 -3.48 -1.98
N SER A 589 -33.13 -3.03 -0.80
CA SER A 589 -33.83 -1.75 -0.66
C SER A 589 -33.00 -0.58 -1.20
N ASP A 590 -31.68 -0.62 -0.99
CA ASP A 590 -30.78 0.42 -1.46
C ASP A 590 -30.63 0.39 -2.99
N ASP A 591 -30.57 -0.79 -3.60
CA ASP A 591 -30.49 -0.92 -5.06
C ASP A 591 -31.81 -0.51 -5.75
N GLN A 592 -32.94 -0.81 -5.10
CA GLN A 592 -34.27 -0.46 -5.59
C GLN A 592 -34.48 1.07 -5.65
N LEU A 593 -33.74 1.85 -4.84
CA LEU A 593 -33.69 3.31 -4.95
C LEU A 593 -33.31 3.76 -6.36
N PHE A 594 -32.31 3.10 -6.98
CA PHE A 594 -31.86 3.42 -8.33
C PHE A 594 -32.96 3.14 -9.36
N MET A 595 -33.76 2.09 -9.17
CA MET A 595 -34.88 1.76 -10.07
C MET A 595 -36.00 2.81 -9.97
N PHE A 596 -36.39 3.20 -8.76
CA PHE A 596 -37.38 4.28 -8.56
C PHE A 596 -36.90 5.61 -9.10
N GLU A 597 -35.63 5.95 -8.89
CA GLU A 597 -35.02 7.15 -9.47
C GLU A 597 -35.05 7.10 -11.00
N THR A 598 -34.67 5.98 -11.59
CA THR A 598 -34.67 5.77 -13.05
C THR A 598 -36.07 5.90 -13.65
N ALA A 599 -37.07 5.26 -13.04
CA ALA A 599 -38.47 5.39 -13.45
C ALA A 599 -38.95 6.85 -13.40
N GLY A 600 -38.61 7.57 -12.31
CA GLY A 600 -38.91 8.99 -12.17
C GLY A 600 -38.26 9.85 -13.26
N VAL A 601 -36.95 9.65 -13.51
CA VAL A 601 -36.20 10.36 -14.56
C VAL A 601 -36.82 10.16 -15.94
N LEU A 602 -37.21 8.93 -16.29
CA LEU A 602 -37.83 8.61 -17.59
C LEU A 602 -39.19 9.30 -17.75
N ILE A 603 -40.06 9.22 -16.74
CA ILE A 603 -41.39 9.84 -16.79
C ILE A 603 -41.30 11.36 -16.92
N VAL A 604 -40.41 11.99 -16.15
CA VAL A 604 -40.27 13.45 -16.09
C VAL A 604 -39.68 13.99 -17.39
N ASN A 605 -38.64 13.34 -17.92
CA ASN A 605 -37.93 13.80 -19.11
C ASN A 605 -38.54 13.31 -20.44
N GLY A 606 -39.47 12.36 -20.41
CA GLY A 606 -40.10 11.84 -21.62
C GLY A 606 -40.85 12.90 -22.43
N GLU A 607 -40.88 12.77 -23.75
CA GLU A 607 -41.63 13.65 -24.65
C GLU A 607 -43.13 13.24 -24.74
N SER A 608 -43.81 13.19 -23.60
CA SER A 608 -45.25 12.87 -23.53
C SER A 608 -46.08 14.03 -22.94
N PRO A 609 -47.39 14.13 -23.27
CA PRO A 609 -48.28 15.13 -22.68
C PRO A 609 -48.28 15.09 -21.14
N ALA A 610 -48.54 16.24 -20.50
CA ALA A 610 -48.54 16.35 -19.04
C ALA A 610 -49.50 15.37 -18.36
N GLU A 611 -50.67 15.15 -18.94
CA GLU A 611 -51.69 14.18 -18.47
C GLU A 611 -51.14 12.75 -18.44
N ARG A 612 -50.39 12.35 -19.48
CA ARG A 612 -49.77 11.01 -19.55
C ARG A 612 -48.65 10.87 -18.53
N LYS A 613 -47.81 11.89 -18.36
CA LYS A 613 -46.77 11.91 -17.31
C LYS A 613 -47.38 11.79 -15.92
N GLN A 614 -48.46 12.50 -15.66
CA GLN A 614 -49.19 12.45 -14.40
C GLN A 614 -49.78 11.06 -14.15
N ALA A 615 -50.36 10.42 -15.17
CA ALA A 615 -50.87 9.06 -15.06
C ALA A 615 -49.76 8.05 -14.72
N LEU A 616 -48.61 8.11 -15.41
CA LEU A 616 -47.45 7.26 -15.13
C LEU A 616 -46.86 7.52 -13.74
N MET A 617 -46.72 8.79 -13.34
CA MET A 617 -46.22 9.16 -12.02
C MET A 617 -47.16 8.70 -10.90
N ARG A 618 -48.48 8.80 -11.10
CA ARG A 618 -49.48 8.24 -10.19
C ARG A 618 -49.35 6.72 -10.11
N SER A 619 -49.20 6.03 -11.23
CA SER A 619 -48.97 4.57 -11.25
C SER A 619 -47.72 4.15 -10.47
N LEU A 620 -46.66 4.97 -10.49
CA LEU A 620 -45.42 4.72 -9.75
C LEU A 620 -45.58 4.99 -8.24
N LEU A 621 -46.29 6.05 -7.85
CA LEU A 621 -46.39 6.49 -6.45
C LEU A 621 -47.52 5.81 -5.66
N THR A 622 -48.61 5.39 -6.31
CA THR A 622 -49.77 4.78 -5.63
C THR A 622 -49.39 3.54 -4.82
N PRO A 623 -48.64 2.54 -5.36
CA PRO A 623 -48.25 1.36 -4.59
C PRO A 623 -47.42 1.72 -3.34
N LEU A 624 -46.53 2.71 -3.44
CA LEU A 624 -45.73 3.20 -2.31
C LEU A 624 -46.61 3.82 -1.22
N MET A 625 -47.59 4.64 -1.60
CA MET A 625 -48.50 5.29 -0.67
C MET A 625 -49.43 4.30 0.02
N GLU A 626 -49.93 3.30 -0.71
CA GLU A 626 -50.77 2.25 -0.14
C GLU A 626 -49.98 1.38 0.85
N ALA A 627 -48.79 0.94 0.47
CA ALA A 627 -47.89 0.21 1.37
C ALA A 627 -47.55 1.02 2.63
N PHE A 628 -47.23 2.31 2.48
CA PHE A 628 -46.95 3.20 3.60
C PHE A 628 -48.14 3.30 4.57
N ARG A 629 -49.36 3.49 4.05
CA ARG A 629 -50.59 3.53 4.88
C ARG A 629 -50.82 2.22 5.61
N MET A 630 -50.63 1.08 4.95
CA MET A 630 -50.81 -0.23 5.58
C MET A 630 -49.79 -0.47 6.69
N LEU A 631 -48.50 -0.21 6.45
CA LEU A 631 -47.45 -0.40 7.44
C LEU A 631 -47.60 0.58 8.63
N LEU A 632 -47.98 1.84 8.37
CA LEU A 632 -48.22 2.83 9.41
C LEU A 632 -49.39 2.44 10.33
N ALA A 633 -50.42 1.80 9.77
CA ALA A 633 -51.56 1.28 10.55
C ALA A 633 -51.19 0.05 11.39
N LYS A 634 -50.24 -0.78 10.92
CA LYS A 634 -49.72 -1.95 11.64
C LYS A 634 -48.73 -1.59 12.76
N LEU A 635 -47.92 -0.55 12.59
CA LEU A 635 -46.88 -0.15 13.54
C LEU A 635 -47.34 0.02 15.01
N PRO A 636 -48.49 0.65 15.33
CA PRO A 636 -48.99 0.74 16.71
C PRO A 636 -49.67 -0.54 17.22
N GLN A 637 -49.92 -1.52 16.36
CA GLN A 637 -50.58 -2.80 16.69
C GLN A 637 -49.58 -3.91 16.99
N GLU A 638 -48.30 -3.75 16.60
CA GLU A 638 -47.25 -4.74 16.82
C GLU A 638 -46.68 -4.61 18.25
N ALA A 639 -46.66 -5.74 18.97
CA ALA A 639 -46.25 -5.77 20.39
C ALA A 639 -44.76 -6.13 20.61
N GLY A 640 -44.04 -6.54 19.56
CA GLY A 640 -42.63 -6.92 19.66
C GLY A 640 -41.70 -5.78 19.21
N ASP A 641 -40.81 -5.33 20.10
CA ASP A 641 -39.87 -4.22 19.84
C ASP A 641 -39.04 -4.42 18.55
N GLU A 642 -38.54 -5.63 18.30
CA GLU A 642 -37.78 -5.95 17.09
C GLU A 642 -38.61 -5.82 15.80
N ARG A 643 -39.86 -6.29 15.82
CA ARG A 643 -40.76 -6.21 14.66
C ARG A 643 -41.25 -4.78 14.43
N GLN A 644 -41.48 -4.05 15.52
CA GLN A 644 -41.82 -2.64 15.45
C GLN A 644 -40.68 -1.81 14.83
N ALA A 645 -39.42 -2.11 15.18
CA ALA A 645 -38.25 -1.50 14.56
C ALA A 645 -38.17 -1.81 13.05
N VAL A 646 -38.34 -3.07 12.64
CA VAL A 646 -38.36 -3.46 11.22
C VAL A 646 -39.47 -2.76 10.43
N LEU A 647 -40.67 -2.61 11.00
CA LEU A 647 -41.77 -1.86 10.38
C LEU A 647 -41.44 -0.36 10.25
N ALA A 648 -40.80 0.23 11.27
CA ALA A 648 -40.35 1.62 11.23
C ALA A 648 -39.28 1.86 10.14
N ASP A 649 -38.34 0.92 9.98
CA ASP A 649 -37.33 0.98 8.94
C ASP A 649 -37.95 0.87 7.53
N CYS A 650 -38.92 -0.03 7.34
CA CYS A 650 -39.67 -0.12 6.09
C CYS A 650 -40.40 1.20 5.75
N LEU A 651 -41.02 1.84 6.74
CA LEU A 651 -41.67 3.16 6.56
C LEU A 651 -40.67 4.24 6.18
N ASN A 652 -39.47 4.23 6.77
CA ASN A 652 -38.40 5.14 6.41
C ASN A 652 -37.92 4.93 4.97
N ILE A 653 -37.74 3.68 4.54
CA ILE A 653 -37.35 3.33 3.16
C ILE A 653 -38.40 3.84 2.16
N LEU A 654 -39.69 3.57 2.39
CA LEU A 654 -40.77 4.07 1.52
C LEU A 654 -40.81 5.59 1.43
N LYS A 655 -40.58 6.28 2.55
CA LYS A 655 -40.46 7.74 2.56
C LYS A 655 -39.28 8.21 1.71
N ILE A 656 -38.13 7.53 1.76
CA ILE A 656 -36.97 7.84 0.94
C ILE A 656 -37.28 7.62 -0.54
N TYR A 657 -37.99 6.54 -0.92
CA TYR A 657 -38.38 6.27 -2.31
C TYR A 657 -39.21 7.42 -2.87
N VAL A 658 -40.27 7.81 -2.15
CA VAL A 658 -41.12 8.94 -2.53
C VAL A 658 -40.32 10.24 -2.61
N TYR A 659 -39.41 10.48 -1.65
CA TYR A 659 -38.55 11.65 -1.64
C TYR A 659 -37.64 11.71 -2.89
N ILE A 660 -37.00 10.60 -3.27
CA ILE A 660 -36.11 10.53 -4.43
C ILE A 660 -36.88 10.81 -5.72
N ILE A 661 -38.05 10.18 -5.88
CA ILE A 661 -38.88 10.39 -7.07
C ILE A 661 -39.24 11.87 -7.21
N ILE A 662 -39.62 12.53 -6.10
CA ILE A 662 -40.15 13.90 -6.10
C ILE A 662 -39.06 14.98 -6.15
N ASN A 663 -37.98 14.86 -5.36
CA ASN A 663 -37.03 15.96 -5.12
C ASN A 663 -35.76 15.91 -5.97
N LYS A 664 -35.32 14.74 -6.43
CA LYS A 664 -34.14 14.67 -7.32
C LYS A 664 -34.45 15.02 -8.78
N ASN A 665 -35.73 14.98 -9.19
CA ASN A 665 -36.15 15.13 -10.59
C ASN A 665 -36.66 16.54 -10.96
N ASP A 666 -36.07 17.60 -10.39
CA ASP A 666 -36.34 19.02 -10.71
C ASP A 666 -37.77 19.54 -10.34
N LYS A 667 -37.95 20.87 -10.31
CA LYS A 667 -39.19 21.58 -9.90
C LYS A 667 -40.46 21.17 -10.67
N ASN A 668 -40.30 20.55 -11.83
CA ASN A 668 -41.42 20.05 -12.64
C ASN A 668 -42.10 18.83 -12.03
N THR A 669 -41.36 18.01 -11.26
CA THR A 669 -41.93 16.83 -10.59
C THR A 669 -42.87 17.24 -9.46
N THR A 670 -42.52 18.27 -8.68
CA THR A 670 -43.41 18.82 -7.65
C THR A 670 -44.74 19.34 -8.23
N LYS A 671 -44.76 19.80 -9.49
CA LYS A 671 -46.00 20.24 -10.17
C LYS A 671 -46.86 19.06 -10.62
N LEU A 672 -46.26 17.97 -11.10
CA LEU A 672 -46.95 16.75 -11.51
C LEU A 672 -47.61 16.01 -10.33
N VAL A 673 -47.06 16.17 -9.12
CA VAL A 673 -47.56 15.52 -7.89
C VAL A 673 -48.57 16.40 -7.13
N LYS A 674 -48.55 17.72 -7.30
CA LYS A 674 -49.49 18.66 -6.65
C LYS A 674 -50.85 18.80 -7.37
N LEU A 675 -51.00 18.22 -8.56
CA LEU A 675 -52.23 18.16 -9.37
C LEU A 675 -52.80 16.74 -9.36
#